data_AF-A0AA35V133-F1
#
_entry.id   AF-A0AA35V133-F1
#
_cell.length_a   1.000
_cell.length_b   1.000
_cell.length_c   1.000
_cell.angle_alpha   90.00
_cell.angle_beta   90.00
_cell.angle_gamma   90.00
#
_symmetry.space_group_name_H-M   'P 1'
#
loop_
_entity.id
_entity.type
_entity.pdbx_description
1 polymer ?
#
loop_
_entity_poly.entity_id
_entity_poly.type
_entity_poly.pdbx_seq_one_letter_code
_entity_poly.pdbx_strand_id
1 'polypeptide(L)'
;MGFSNMFFFPILFLLCSIFSIQSTAQTPTLGFRCSNTTSTATCNSLIDYKLPNTTTLASILRLFEIKNLRSLLAANNLPITTPQTQTFPASQILKIPFPCACRNGFGISNRRPIYTVVPDDGLFHIAAEVFSNLVTYPQIQSVNNISDPNTILVGQKLWIPLPCSCDEVNGDTVVHYGYLVPAGTTVSGIAEQFNTTESTLLNLNGMNSSANLQADSILDVPLKVCTSSVQNNSSDYPLLVPNGTYVFTANSCVRCQCNAANNWILDCKPSGVNLPRGQTCPSTQCVGTAFDLGNTTSDSNCGLSRCSYAGYINGTIATTLTQESTCPSSPGGNNSTPSGNGANGLRSSFIVGVLLIVFHFLYTTNQQKIPIYSDMASGQLNDGVVYNGLATRSSERTKRKLKKPEQLSIGGVHDSFSSHNLKYSSNPSKMMLYSSIMRKRKHVSSSIKRKNSDFSVCSSEENIATQEEEDDVANIREVYPDLMGIAKKEEPEMIEKSRAKNIKKELIALTLPALAGQAIEPLAMLMETAYIGRLGPVQLASAGVSISIFNIVSKLFNIPLLSVATSFVAEDIAKNQGDNSDEANGNGMTERKQLASVSTALLLAVGIGIFEGLSLYFGSGVFLNLMGISSASSMHAPAQQFLSLRALGAPAVVVSLALQGVFRGFKDTKTPVFCLGIGNTSAVFLFPILMYYFKLGVTGAAISTVTSQYIVTFLMIWHLNKRAVLLPPKPGALKFGCYMKSGGFLLGRTLAVLTTTTLATSMAARQGPIAMAAHQICLQVWLAVSLITDALAASGQALIASSVSKGDYRSVKDITYFVLTIGFVMGVTLAAILGVSFGSIVTLFTKDVGVLAIARTGVLFVSASQPLNALAFIVDGLHYGVSDFPYAAYSMMLVGILSSAFLYYAPSGFGLHGVWSGLTLFMGLRMLAGLIRLLNKNGPWWFLHEDLNLTKVGR
;
A
#
# COMPACT_ATOMS: atom_id res chain seq x y z
N MET A 1 -28.09 18.74 -11.47
CA MET A 1 -26.90 19.17 -10.69
C MET A 1 -26.47 18.18 -9.60
N GLY A 2 -27.37 17.50 -8.87
CA GLY A 2 -27.01 16.76 -7.63
C GLY A 2 -25.89 15.71 -7.68
N PHE A 3 -25.72 14.95 -8.78
CA PHE A 3 -24.83 13.78 -8.78
C PHE A 3 -23.32 14.06 -8.61
N SER A 4 -22.82 15.23 -9.03
CA SER A 4 -21.37 15.54 -8.89
C SER A 4 -20.98 15.76 -7.43
N ASN A 5 -21.86 16.39 -6.65
CA ASN A 5 -21.63 16.66 -5.23
C ASN A 5 -21.72 15.36 -4.41
N MET A 6 -22.52 14.39 -4.87
CA MET A 6 -22.77 13.11 -4.19
C MET A 6 -21.56 12.17 -4.12
N PHE A 7 -20.49 12.45 -4.87
CA PHE A 7 -19.17 11.81 -4.69
C PHE A 7 -18.15 12.75 -4.06
N PHE A 8 -18.16 14.03 -4.44
CA PHE A 8 -17.17 15.00 -3.93
C PHE A 8 -17.27 15.19 -2.40
N PHE A 9 -18.49 15.28 -1.85
CA PHE A 9 -18.69 15.42 -0.40
C PHE A 9 -18.27 14.17 0.39
N PRO A 10 -18.73 12.93 0.10
CA PRO A 10 -18.29 11.77 0.88
C PRO A 10 -16.81 11.41 0.68
N ILE A 11 -16.16 11.76 -0.43
CA ILE A 11 -14.70 11.61 -0.59
C ILE A 11 -13.96 12.66 0.24
N LEU A 12 -14.42 13.92 0.26
CA LEU A 12 -13.89 14.94 1.17
C LEU A 12 -14.15 14.56 2.64
N PHE A 13 -15.28 13.94 2.95
CA PHE A 13 -15.60 13.42 4.28
C PHE A 13 -14.76 12.19 4.64
N LEU A 14 -14.33 11.37 3.66
CA LEU A 14 -13.34 10.31 3.88
C LEU A 14 -11.96 10.90 4.23
N LEU A 15 -11.54 11.94 3.52
CA LEU A 15 -10.30 12.67 3.79
C LEU A 15 -10.35 13.40 5.15
N CYS A 16 -11.49 14.01 5.51
CA CYS A 16 -11.69 14.65 6.82
C CYS A 16 -11.89 13.66 7.98
N SER A 17 -12.42 12.46 7.74
CA SER A 17 -12.50 11.42 8.77
C SER A 17 -11.14 10.73 9.01
N ILE A 18 -10.25 10.68 8.01
CA ILE A 18 -8.82 10.38 8.21
C ILE A 18 -8.17 11.44 9.13
N PHE A 19 -8.54 12.72 9.00
CA PHE A 19 -8.11 13.79 9.92
C PHE A 19 -8.74 13.71 11.33
N SER A 20 -9.86 12.98 11.49
CA SER A 20 -10.59 12.89 12.76
C SER A 20 -10.24 11.63 13.56
N ILE A 21 -9.36 10.75 13.06
CA ILE A 21 -8.74 9.72 13.90
C ILE A 21 -7.69 10.40 14.77
N GLN A 22 -8.15 10.87 15.94
CA GLN A 22 -7.30 11.29 17.06
C GLN A 22 -6.40 10.11 17.44
N SER A 23 -5.23 10.03 16.82
CA SER A 23 -4.21 9.05 17.18
C SER A 23 -3.75 9.39 18.59
N THR A 24 -4.25 8.65 19.58
CA THR A 24 -3.65 8.61 20.91
C THR A 24 -2.22 8.16 20.73
N ALA A 25 -1.29 9.11 20.79
CA ALA A 25 0.13 8.83 20.68
C ALA A 25 0.51 7.93 21.84
N GLN A 26 0.61 6.62 21.57
CA GLN A 26 1.09 5.65 22.54
C GLN A 26 2.52 6.06 22.87
N THR A 27 2.72 6.52 24.10
CA THR A 27 4.04 6.78 24.64
C THR A 27 4.89 5.51 24.48
N PRO A 28 6.16 5.63 24.04
CA PRO A 28 6.99 4.46 23.82
C PRO A 28 7.11 3.67 25.12
N THR A 29 6.69 2.41 25.10
CA THR A 29 6.72 1.52 26.26
C THR A 29 8.15 1.36 26.75
N LEU A 30 8.47 1.85 27.95
CA LEU A 30 9.87 1.97 28.40
C LEU A 30 10.52 0.60 28.66
N GLY A 31 9.75 -0.43 28.97
CA GLY A 31 10.21 -1.80 29.22
C GLY A 31 9.04 -2.79 29.25
N PHE A 32 9.26 -3.99 29.80
CA PHE A 32 8.14 -4.91 30.09
C PHE A 32 7.31 -4.39 31.27
N ARG A 33 6.10 -4.92 31.46
CA ARG A 33 5.22 -4.48 32.54
C ARG A 33 5.67 -5.07 33.89
N CYS A 34 5.52 -4.27 34.95
CA CYS A 34 5.57 -4.78 36.33
C CYS A 34 4.30 -4.34 37.07
N SER A 35 3.74 -5.23 37.90
CA SER A 35 2.45 -5.05 38.57
C SER A 35 2.55 -4.24 39.85
N ASN A 36 3.73 -4.21 40.49
CA ASN A 36 3.93 -3.54 41.77
C ASN A 36 4.38 -2.08 41.58
N THR A 37 3.54 -1.13 42.01
CA THR A 37 3.76 0.32 41.84
C THR A 37 4.29 1.02 43.09
N THR A 38 4.31 0.35 44.26
CA THR A 38 4.61 0.97 45.56
C THR A 38 5.96 0.58 46.14
N SER A 39 6.64 -0.43 45.59
CA SER A 39 8.00 -0.84 46.01
C SER A 39 8.90 -1.14 44.81
N THR A 40 10.18 -0.78 44.91
CA THR A 40 11.17 -1.03 43.85
C THR A 40 11.71 -2.45 43.93
N ALA A 41 11.02 -3.40 43.30
CA ALA A 41 11.53 -4.75 43.09
C ALA A 41 12.77 -4.74 42.18
N THR A 42 13.77 -5.57 42.51
CA THR A 42 14.99 -5.77 41.72
C THR A 42 15.33 -7.24 41.64
N CYS A 43 15.69 -7.71 40.45
CA CYS A 43 15.99 -9.11 40.17
C CYS A 43 17.13 -9.20 39.12
N ASN A 44 17.52 -10.42 38.73
CA ASN A 44 18.39 -10.64 37.57
C ASN A 44 17.53 -11.08 36.37
N SER A 45 17.79 -10.51 35.20
CA SER A 45 17.08 -10.84 33.94
C SER A 45 18.08 -11.21 32.85
N LEU A 46 17.58 -11.86 31.80
CA LEU A 46 18.31 -12.30 30.62
C LEU A 46 17.74 -11.61 29.37
N ILE A 47 18.58 -11.31 28.37
CA ILE A 47 18.12 -10.81 27.07
C ILE A 47 19.02 -11.33 25.94
N ASP A 48 18.46 -11.59 24.77
CA ASP A 48 19.19 -12.10 23.60
C ASP A 48 19.91 -11.00 22.83
N TYR A 49 21.24 -10.94 22.91
CA TYR A 49 22.04 -10.08 22.05
C TYR A 49 22.50 -10.85 20.79
N LYS A 50 21.95 -10.45 19.64
CA LYS A 50 22.38 -10.85 18.30
C LYS A 50 23.62 -10.05 17.91
N LEU A 51 24.77 -10.71 17.76
CA LEU A 51 26.05 -10.06 17.46
C LEU A 51 25.97 -9.33 16.10
N PRO A 52 26.18 -8.00 16.02
CA PRO A 52 26.17 -7.29 14.74
C PRO A 52 27.42 -7.62 13.90
N ASN A 53 28.55 -7.81 14.58
CA ASN A 53 29.85 -8.15 14.01
C ASN A 53 30.50 -9.31 14.78
N THR A 54 31.53 -9.93 14.20
CA THR A 54 32.37 -10.90 14.91
C THR A 54 33.05 -10.21 16.10
N THR A 55 32.74 -10.64 17.34
CA THR A 55 33.20 -9.96 18.57
C THR A 55 33.73 -10.95 19.61
N THR A 56 34.47 -10.42 20.59
CA THR A 56 35.03 -11.22 21.70
C THR A 56 34.15 -11.14 22.95
N LEU A 57 34.24 -12.13 23.85
CA LEU A 57 33.65 -12.02 25.19
C LEU A 57 34.14 -10.75 25.93
N ALA A 58 35.42 -10.36 25.80
CA ALA A 58 35.94 -9.12 26.38
C ALA A 58 35.19 -7.86 25.88
N SER A 59 34.83 -7.82 24.59
CA SER A 59 34.03 -6.73 24.02
C SER A 59 32.62 -6.69 24.62
N ILE A 60 31.97 -7.85 24.76
CA ILE A 60 30.59 -7.96 25.28
C ILE A 60 30.54 -7.62 26.78
N LEU A 61 31.51 -8.09 27.58
CA LEU A 61 31.63 -7.72 29.00
C LEU A 61 31.79 -6.22 29.20
N ARG A 62 32.49 -5.53 28.29
CA ARG A 62 32.63 -4.05 28.30
C ARG A 62 31.32 -3.37 27.88
N LEU A 63 30.73 -3.76 26.76
CA LEU A 63 29.51 -3.15 26.22
C LEU A 63 28.32 -3.25 27.19
N PHE A 64 28.17 -4.39 27.86
CA PHE A 64 27.09 -4.64 28.83
C PHE A 64 27.50 -4.39 30.30
N GLU A 65 28.69 -3.84 30.55
CA GLU A 65 29.26 -3.60 31.89
C GLU A 65 29.20 -4.80 32.87
N ILE A 66 29.29 -6.02 32.34
CA ILE A 66 29.21 -7.26 33.12
C ILE A 66 30.53 -7.45 33.88
N LYS A 67 30.50 -7.24 35.20
CA LYS A 67 31.67 -7.35 36.09
C LYS A 67 32.32 -8.74 36.08
N ASN A 68 31.52 -9.79 35.93
CA ASN A 68 31.94 -11.19 36.13
C ASN A 68 31.81 -11.99 34.84
N LEU A 69 32.94 -12.36 34.20
CA LEU A 69 32.97 -13.29 33.06
C LEU A 69 32.13 -14.54 33.31
N ARG A 70 32.26 -15.12 34.52
CA ARG A 70 31.57 -16.35 34.93
C ARG A 70 30.05 -16.25 34.77
N SER A 71 29.44 -15.08 34.99
CA SER A 71 27.99 -14.87 34.82
C SER A 71 27.58 -14.93 33.35
N LEU A 72 28.38 -14.35 32.44
CA LEU A 72 28.11 -14.40 30.99
C LEU A 72 28.32 -15.82 30.43
N LEU A 73 29.34 -16.55 30.91
CA LEU A 73 29.53 -17.96 30.55
C LEU A 73 28.35 -18.82 31.04
N ALA A 74 27.91 -18.60 32.28
CA ALA A 74 26.81 -19.30 32.93
C ALA A 74 25.46 -19.12 32.23
N ALA A 75 25.11 -17.90 31.82
CA ALA A 75 23.90 -17.59 31.06
C ALA A 75 23.86 -18.27 29.67
N ASN A 76 25.01 -18.67 29.14
CA ASN A 76 25.17 -19.32 27.83
C ASN A 76 25.60 -20.79 27.92
N ASN A 77 25.63 -21.37 29.12
CA ASN A 77 26.12 -22.73 29.41
C ASN A 77 27.54 -23.04 28.88
N LEU A 78 28.39 -22.01 28.73
CA LEU A 78 29.74 -22.15 28.20
C LEU A 78 30.70 -22.79 29.21
N PRO A 79 31.74 -23.53 28.76
CA PRO A 79 32.77 -24.08 29.64
C PRO A 79 33.46 -23.00 30.48
N ILE A 80 33.74 -23.28 31.75
CA ILE A 80 34.37 -22.31 32.67
C ILE A 80 35.80 -21.92 32.23
N THR A 81 36.45 -22.77 31.43
CA THR A 81 37.76 -22.56 30.82
C THR A 81 37.76 -21.60 29.62
N THR A 82 36.60 -21.14 29.16
CA THR A 82 36.48 -20.26 27.99
C THR A 82 37.17 -18.90 28.25
N PRO A 83 38.19 -18.52 27.45
CA PRO A 83 38.93 -17.28 27.68
C PRO A 83 38.16 -16.04 27.23
N GLN A 84 38.45 -14.87 27.80
CA GLN A 84 37.83 -13.59 27.38
C GLN A 84 38.13 -13.22 25.91
N THR A 85 39.19 -13.78 25.33
CA THR A 85 39.59 -13.63 23.92
C THR A 85 38.76 -14.50 22.97
N GLN A 86 37.89 -15.40 23.46
CA GLN A 86 37.03 -16.21 22.61
C GLN A 86 36.15 -15.31 21.73
N THR A 87 36.26 -15.51 20.42
CA THR A 87 35.45 -14.84 19.39
C THR A 87 34.19 -15.64 19.07
N PHE A 88 33.11 -14.93 18.78
CA PHE A 88 31.88 -15.49 18.19
C PHE A 88 31.55 -14.74 16.89
N PRO A 89 31.06 -15.42 15.83
CA PRO A 89 30.71 -14.82 14.55
C PRO A 89 29.52 -13.86 14.64
N ALA A 90 29.42 -12.96 13.67
CA ALA A 90 28.24 -12.12 13.46
C ALA A 90 26.96 -12.96 13.30
N SER A 91 25.82 -12.38 13.67
CA SER A 91 24.48 -13.00 13.75
C SER A 91 24.31 -14.17 14.73
N GLN A 92 25.34 -14.61 15.45
CA GLN A 92 25.14 -15.48 16.61
C GLN A 92 24.38 -14.72 17.71
N ILE A 93 23.53 -15.42 18.46
CA ILE A 93 22.82 -14.89 19.64
C ILE A 93 23.52 -15.37 20.91
N LEU A 94 23.69 -14.47 21.88
CA LEU A 94 24.14 -14.79 23.25
C LEU A 94 23.18 -14.18 24.28
N LYS A 95 22.89 -14.93 25.34
CA LYS A 95 22.12 -14.48 26.50
C LYS A 95 22.96 -13.57 27.37
N ILE A 96 22.52 -12.33 27.55
CA ILE A 96 23.18 -11.31 28.34
C ILE A 96 22.50 -11.22 29.72
N PRO A 97 23.20 -11.51 30.82
CA PRO A 97 22.68 -11.31 32.17
C PRO A 97 22.88 -9.87 32.64
N PHE A 98 21.82 -9.25 33.17
CA PHE A 98 21.85 -7.88 33.70
C PHE A 98 20.90 -7.73 34.91
N PRO A 99 21.18 -6.78 35.83
CA PRO A 99 20.27 -6.47 36.93
C PRO A 99 19.06 -5.70 36.40
N CYS A 100 17.86 -6.10 36.82
CA CYS A 100 16.59 -5.44 36.50
C CYS A 100 16.09 -4.59 37.68
N ALA A 101 15.30 -3.55 37.41
CA ALA A 101 14.51 -2.85 38.41
C ALA A 101 13.13 -2.46 37.88
N CYS A 102 12.07 -2.88 38.58
CA CYS A 102 10.71 -2.42 38.34
C CYS A 102 10.49 -1.04 38.97
N ARG A 103 10.00 -0.07 38.18
CA ARG A 103 9.67 1.30 38.59
C ARG A 103 8.47 1.81 37.78
N ASN A 104 7.52 2.46 38.43
CA ASN A 104 6.41 3.16 37.77
C ASN A 104 5.59 2.27 36.79
N GLY A 105 5.42 0.98 37.09
CA GLY A 105 4.67 0.03 36.26
C GLY A 105 5.45 -0.64 35.12
N PHE A 106 6.75 -0.35 34.96
CA PHE A 106 7.62 -0.99 33.95
C PHE A 106 8.96 -1.43 34.53
N GLY A 107 9.57 -2.45 33.94
CA GLY A 107 10.89 -2.95 34.31
C GLY A 107 11.96 -2.66 33.26
N ILE A 108 13.07 -2.08 33.70
CA ILE A 108 14.24 -1.80 32.87
C ILE A 108 15.54 -2.10 33.62
N SER A 109 16.62 -2.28 32.88
CA SER A 109 17.95 -2.58 33.41
C SER A 109 18.45 -1.53 34.41
N ASN A 110 18.89 -1.97 35.59
CA ASN A 110 19.14 -1.10 36.74
C ASN A 110 20.47 -0.32 36.61
N ARG A 111 20.41 0.85 35.95
CA ARG A 111 21.53 1.78 35.73
C ARG A 111 22.73 1.20 34.97
N ARG A 112 22.57 0.06 34.30
CA ARG A 112 23.59 -0.62 33.48
C ARG A 112 22.93 -1.29 32.27
N PRO A 113 23.57 -1.35 31.10
CA PRO A 113 24.87 -0.75 30.83
C PRO A 113 24.81 0.76 30.62
N ILE A 114 25.94 1.40 30.89
CA ILE A 114 26.23 2.79 30.52
C ILE A 114 27.13 2.77 29.28
N TYR A 115 26.56 3.09 28.13
CA TYR A 115 27.31 3.32 26.90
C TYR A 115 28.00 4.70 26.94
N THR A 116 29.12 4.85 26.24
CA THR A 116 29.83 6.13 26.10
C THR A 116 29.91 6.48 24.60
N VAL A 117 29.31 7.61 24.23
CA VAL A 117 29.17 8.07 22.84
C VAL A 117 30.54 8.26 22.19
N VAL A 118 30.76 7.67 21.01
CA VAL A 118 31.98 7.83 20.21
C VAL A 118 31.74 8.82 19.05
N PRO A 119 32.77 9.23 18.26
CA PRO A 119 32.53 10.02 17.05
C PRO A 119 31.57 9.32 16.08
N ASP A 120 30.79 10.11 15.35
CA ASP A 120 29.76 9.68 14.39
C ASP A 120 28.57 8.88 14.97
N ASP A 121 28.46 8.72 16.29
CA ASP A 121 27.27 8.15 16.94
C ASP A 121 26.03 9.06 16.84
N GLY A 122 24.87 8.44 16.62
CA GLY A 122 23.56 9.02 16.90
C GLY A 122 22.72 8.04 17.72
N LEU A 123 21.71 8.51 18.47
CA LEU A 123 20.87 7.62 19.31
C LEU A 123 20.22 6.47 18.52
N PHE A 124 19.96 6.66 17.22
CA PHE A 124 19.48 5.62 16.32
C PHE A 124 20.54 4.53 16.07
N HIS A 125 21.79 4.90 15.74
CA HIS A 125 22.90 3.96 15.54
C HIS A 125 23.17 3.14 16.80
N ILE A 126 23.19 3.80 17.97
CA ILE A 126 23.37 3.15 19.27
C ILE A 126 22.26 2.11 19.51
N ALA A 127 21.00 2.47 19.26
CA ALA A 127 19.86 1.56 19.44
C ALA A 127 19.87 0.38 18.43
N ALA A 128 19.96 0.68 17.13
CA ALA A 128 19.70 -0.27 16.05
C ALA A 128 20.91 -1.13 15.67
N GLU A 129 22.13 -0.59 15.78
CA GLU A 129 23.35 -1.24 15.29
C GLU A 129 24.25 -1.71 16.45
N VAL A 130 24.56 -0.83 17.42
CA VAL A 130 25.40 -1.20 18.58
C VAL A 130 24.66 -2.17 19.51
N PHE A 131 23.43 -1.81 19.93
CA PHE A 131 22.56 -2.67 20.75
C PHE A 131 21.57 -3.50 19.93
N SER A 132 21.71 -3.54 18.60
CA SER A 132 21.05 -4.51 17.71
C SER A 132 19.53 -4.60 17.86
N ASN A 133 18.86 -3.47 18.11
CA ASN A 133 17.41 -3.30 18.34
C ASN A 133 16.88 -3.88 19.68
N LEU A 134 17.75 -4.20 20.65
CA LEU A 134 17.34 -4.51 22.03
C LEU A 134 16.54 -3.38 22.71
N VAL A 135 16.78 -2.15 22.25
CA VAL A 135 16.09 -0.93 22.65
C VAL A 135 15.87 -0.04 21.42
N THR A 136 14.97 0.92 21.54
CA THR A 136 14.70 1.97 20.56
C THR A 136 15.30 3.30 21.00
N TYR A 137 15.65 4.18 20.05
CA TYR A 137 16.24 5.48 20.38
C TYR A 137 15.36 6.36 21.30
N PRO A 138 14.01 6.35 21.26
CA PRO A 138 13.19 7.12 22.21
C PRO A 138 13.22 6.58 23.65
N GLN A 139 13.43 5.27 23.83
CA GLN A 139 13.64 4.69 25.16
C GLN A 139 14.96 5.22 25.75
N ILE A 140 16.06 5.19 24.97
CA ILE A 140 17.34 5.80 25.39
C ILE A 140 17.17 7.31 25.65
N GLN A 141 16.48 8.04 24.76
CA GLN A 141 16.25 9.48 24.89
C GLN A 141 15.52 9.82 26.21
N SER A 142 14.44 9.10 26.52
CA SER A 142 13.61 9.34 27.71
C SER A 142 14.32 9.05 29.03
N VAL A 143 15.03 7.93 29.17
CA VAL A 143 15.73 7.60 30.44
C VAL A 143 16.97 8.45 30.70
N ASN A 144 17.50 9.12 29.67
CA ASN A 144 18.63 10.05 29.77
C ASN A 144 18.21 11.54 29.74
N ASN A 145 16.90 11.84 29.73
CA ASN A 145 16.34 13.21 29.66
C ASN A 145 16.87 14.07 28.49
N ILE A 146 17.09 13.47 27.31
CA ILE A 146 17.64 14.17 26.14
C ILE A 146 16.52 14.91 25.39
N SER A 147 16.67 16.23 25.22
CA SER A 147 15.64 17.07 24.59
C SER A 147 15.57 16.90 23.07
N ASP A 148 16.71 16.87 22.38
CA ASP A 148 16.82 16.64 20.93
C ASP A 148 17.73 15.43 20.67
N PRO A 149 17.24 14.34 20.03
CA PRO A 149 18.00 13.12 19.80
C PRO A 149 19.23 13.28 18.90
N ASN A 150 19.36 14.43 18.19
CA ASN A 150 20.50 14.75 17.32
C ASN A 150 21.64 15.47 18.07
N THR A 151 21.47 15.81 19.34
CA THR A 151 22.39 16.69 20.10
C THR A 151 23.29 15.97 21.12
N ILE A 152 23.55 14.68 20.91
CA ILE A 152 24.47 13.92 21.78
C ILE A 152 25.94 14.30 21.53
N LEU A 153 26.75 14.31 22.60
CA LEU A 153 28.15 14.73 22.56
C LEU A 153 29.09 13.53 22.69
N VAL A 154 30.22 13.55 21.97
CA VAL A 154 31.27 12.53 22.12
C VAL A 154 31.79 12.53 23.56
N GLY A 155 31.89 11.34 24.17
CA GLY A 155 32.21 11.16 25.59
C GLY A 155 31.02 11.25 26.55
N GLN A 156 29.82 11.62 26.08
CA GLN A 156 28.60 11.58 26.87
C GLN A 156 28.29 10.13 27.29
N LYS A 157 27.83 9.97 28.54
CA LYS A 157 27.43 8.67 29.09
C LYS A 157 25.92 8.52 29.03
N LEU A 158 25.46 7.42 28.44
CA LEU A 158 24.06 7.09 28.20
C LEU A 158 23.71 5.77 28.86
N TRP A 159 22.75 5.78 29.78
CA TRP A 159 22.16 4.55 30.32
C TRP A 159 21.25 3.93 29.25
N ILE A 160 21.48 2.65 28.94
CA ILE A 160 20.71 1.89 27.95
C ILE A 160 19.66 1.05 28.69
N PRO A 161 18.35 1.32 28.52
CA PRO A 161 17.28 0.72 29.30
C PRO A 161 16.81 -0.61 28.69
N LEU A 162 17.55 -1.70 28.92
CA LEU A 162 17.17 -3.02 28.41
C LEU A 162 15.85 -3.46 29.11
N PRO A 163 14.83 -3.94 28.37
CA PRO A 163 13.55 -4.31 28.94
C PRO A 163 13.65 -5.58 29.81
N CYS A 164 12.93 -5.60 30.93
CA CYS A 164 12.85 -6.75 31.84
C CYS A 164 11.62 -6.66 32.74
N SER A 165 11.33 -7.71 33.50
CA SER A 165 10.39 -7.65 34.63
C SER A 165 10.89 -8.52 35.80
N CYS A 166 10.27 -8.35 36.97
CA CYS A 166 10.55 -9.09 38.20
C CYS A 166 9.26 -9.61 38.87
N ASP A 167 8.17 -9.72 38.11
CA ASP A 167 6.88 -10.22 38.59
C ASP A 167 6.85 -11.76 38.66
N GLU A 168 5.81 -12.30 39.30
CA GLU A 168 5.45 -13.72 39.22
C GLU A 168 4.46 -13.93 38.06
N VAL A 169 4.57 -15.04 37.34
CA VAL A 169 3.72 -15.32 36.17
C VAL A 169 2.81 -16.50 36.47
N ASN A 170 1.49 -16.25 36.49
CA ASN A 170 0.46 -17.20 36.92
C ASN A 170 0.63 -17.74 38.36
N GLY A 171 1.44 -17.08 39.20
CA GLY A 171 1.81 -17.54 40.55
C GLY A 171 3.07 -18.41 40.63
N ASP A 172 3.72 -18.70 39.49
CA ASP A 172 5.05 -19.30 39.46
C ASP A 172 6.13 -18.20 39.51
N THR A 173 7.21 -18.44 40.27
CA THR A 173 8.44 -17.63 40.19
C THR A 173 9.24 -18.01 38.94
N VAL A 174 9.66 -17.02 38.17
CA VAL A 174 10.27 -17.19 36.84
C VAL A 174 11.46 -16.24 36.65
N VAL A 175 12.31 -16.52 35.66
CA VAL A 175 13.26 -15.54 35.14
C VAL A 175 12.71 -14.95 33.85
N HIS A 176 12.35 -13.67 33.89
CA HIS A 176 11.97 -12.92 32.70
C HIS A 176 13.15 -12.82 31.74
N TYR A 177 12.90 -13.22 30.50
CA TYR A 177 13.89 -13.32 29.44
C TYR A 177 13.37 -12.59 28.20
N GLY A 178 14.08 -11.53 27.81
CA GLY A 178 13.84 -10.84 26.55
C GLY A 178 14.35 -11.66 25.38
N TYR A 179 13.46 -12.47 24.80
CA TYR A 179 13.72 -13.31 23.65
C TYR A 179 13.66 -12.49 22.36
N LEU A 180 14.67 -12.61 21.50
CA LEU A 180 14.69 -11.93 20.20
C LEU A 180 13.96 -12.77 19.15
N VAL A 181 12.77 -12.32 18.74
CA VAL A 181 11.85 -13.06 17.87
C VAL A 181 12.42 -13.24 16.45
N PRO A 182 12.74 -14.47 16.00
CA PRO A 182 13.25 -14.72 14.66
C PRO A 182 12.16 -14.51 13.58
N ALA A 183 12.59 -14.19 12.35
CA ALA A 183 11.66 -14.07 11.22
C ALA A 183 10.95 -15.39 10.93
N GLY A 184 9.61 -15.38 10.99
CA GLY A 184 8.75 -16.53 10.64
C GLY A 184 8.32 -17.44 11.80
N THR A 185 8.73 -17.17 13.05
CA THR A 185 8.24 -17.92 14.22
C THR A 185 6.81 -17.53 14.62
N THR A 186 6.04 -18.47 15.15
CA THR A 186 4.71 -18.22 15.75
C THR A 186 4.77 -18.15 17.28
N VAL A 187 3.82 -17.47 17.92
CA VAL A 187 3.71 -17.46 19.39
C VAL A 187 3.54 -18.88 19.95
N SER A 188 2.81 -19.75 19.26
CA SER A 188 2.65 -21.16 19.62
C SER A 188 3.96 -21.94 19.63
N GLY A 189 4.84 -21.76 18.64
CA GLY A 189 6.15 -22.42 18.59
C GLY A 189 7.10 -21.90 19.67
N ILE A 190 7.03 -20.60 20.00
CA ILE A 190 7.78 -20.02 21.12
C ILE A 190 7.26 -20.56 22.46
N ALA A 191 5.93 -20.70 22.61
CA ALA A 191 5.33 -21.28 23.82
C ALA A 191 5.78 -22.73 24.04
N GLU A 192 5.77 -23.55 22.99
CA GLU A 192 6.28 -24.93 23.02
C GLU A 192 7.79 -24.99 23.34
N GLN A 193 8.60 -24.16 22.66
CA GLN A 193 10.05 -24.08 22.86
C GLN A 193 10.46 -23.78 24.31
N PHE A 194 9.69 -22.94 25.01
CA PHE A 194 9.99 -22.52 26.39
C PHE A 194 9.08 -23.16 27.45
N ASN A 195 8.29 -24.18 27.07
CA ASN A 195 7.38 -24.93 27.96
C ASN A 195 6.40 -24.02 28.73
N THR A 196 5.73 -23.13 28.00
CA THR A 196 4.70 -22.20 28.48
C THR A 196 3.48 -22.24 27.55
N THR A 197 2.48 -21.37 27.74
CA THR A 197 1.26 -21.33 26.90
C THR A 197 1.21 -20.08 26.03
N GLU A 198 0.57 -20.19 24.85
CA GLU A 198 0.33 -19.05 23.96
C GLU A 198 -0.47 -17.94 24.68
N SER A 199 -1.46 -18.30 25.50
CA SER A 199 -2.21 -17.33 26.32
C SER A 199 -1.34 -16.63 27.36
N THR A 200 -0.36 -17.31 27.97
CA THR A 200 0.59 -16.68 28.90
C THR A 200 1.47 -15.67 28.17
N LEU A 201 2.06 -16.04 27.03
CA LEU A 201 2.90 -15.13 26.23
C LEU A 201 2.12 -13.92 25.70
N LEU A 202 0.89 -14.13 25.22
CA LEU A 202 0.01 -13.05 24.75
C LEU A 202 -0.32 -12.07 25.88
N ASN A 203 -0.76 -12.57 27.04
CA ASN A 203 -1.11 -11.73 28.20
C ASN A 203 0.10 -10.95 28.73
N LEU A 204 1.24 -11.62 28.93
CA LEU A 204 2.46 -11.02 29.49
C LEU A 204 2.97 -9.85 28.62
N ASN A 205 2.89 -10.00 27.29
CA ASN A 205 3.33 -8.99 26.33
C ASN A 205 2.22 -8.00 25.92
N GLY A 206 1.00 -8.13 26.47
CA GLY A 206 -0.13 -7.26 26.12
C GLY A 206 -0.60 -7.40 24.66
N MET A 207 -0.41 -8.56 24.04
CA MET A 207 -0.82 -8.85 22.67
C MET A 207 -2.23 -9.44 22.62
N ASN A 208 -3.14 -8.80 21.89
CA ASN A 208 -4.53 -9.28 21.72
C ASN A 208 -4.67 -10.48 20.77
N SER A 209 -3.63 -10.82 20.01
CA SER A 209 -3.61 -11.91 19.03
C SER A 209 -2.18 -12.29 18.68
N SER A 210 -1.93 -13.56 18.35
CA SER A 210 -0.62 -14.02 17.88
C SER A 210 -0.25 -13.51 16.47
N ALA A 211 -1.20 -12.92 15.75
CA ALA A 211 -0.92 -12.15 14.53
C ALA A 211 -0.19 -10.81 14.79
N ASN A 212 -0.07 -10.36 16.05
CA ASN A 212 0.66 -9.15 16.43
C ASN A 212 2.16 -9.38 16.65
N LEU A 213 2.64 -10.64 16.63
CA LEU A 213 4.05 -10.96 16.83
C LEU A 213 4.91 -10.41 15.68
N GLN A 214 5.93 -9.60 15.99
CA GLN A 214 6.80 -8.97 15.00
C GLN A 214 8.20 -9.62 15.00
N ALA A 215 8.76 -9.85 13.81
CA ALA A 215 10.14 -10.30 13.66
C ALA A 215 11.15 -9.23 14.12
N ASP A 216 12.30 -9.67 14.64
CA ASP A 216 13.35 -8.85 15.26
C ASP A 216 12.86 -7.94 16.41
N SER A 217 11.72 -8.27 17.03
CA SER A 217 11.24 -7.64 18.27
C SER A 217 11.67 -8.41 19.52
N ILE A 218 11.69 -7.75 20.67
CA ILE A 218 11.98 -8.37 21.97
C ILE A 218 10.67 -8.75 22.66
N LEU A 219 10.52 -10.05 22.94
CA LEU A 219 9.37 -10.65 23.60
C LEU A 219 9.74 -11.05 25.03
N ASP A 220 8.90 -10.73 26.01
CA ASP A 220 9.04 -11.25 27.37
C ASP A 220 8.61 -12.73 27.40
N VAL A 221 9.55 -13.60 27.77
CA VAL A 221 9.34 -15.05 27.91
C VAL A 221 9.62 -15.45 29.36
N PRO A 222 8.67 -16.09 30.07
CA PRO A 222 8.88 -16.55 31.43
C PRO A 222 9.68 -17.84 31.42
N LEU A 223 10.98 -17.79 31.70
CA LEU A 223 11.78 -19.01 31.87
C LEU A 223 11.48 -19.66 33.21
N LYS A 224 10.93 -20.88 33.15
CA LYS A 224 10.78 -21.72 34.33
C LYS A 224 12.13 -22.03 34.97
N VAL A 225 12.17 -21.95 36.30
CA VAL A 225 13.36 -22.17 37.12
C VAL A 225 13.29 -23.52 37.83
N CYS A 226 14.43 -23.98 38.34
CA CYS A 226 14.46 -25.12 39.24
C CYS A 226 14.09 -24.71 40.68
N THR A 227 13.36 -25.58 41.38
CA THR A 227 13.03 -25.43 42.80
C THR A 227 14.32 -25.42 43.65
N SER A 228 14.38 -24.49 44.59
CA SER A 228 15.57 -24.20 45.40
C SER A 228 15.23 -24.25 46.89
N SER A 229 16.11 -24.86 47.69
CA SER A 229 15.97 -24.94 49.16
C SER A 229 16.62 -23.77 49.91
N VAL A 230 17.03 -22.71 49.19
CA VAL A 230 17.74 -21.56 49.77
C VAL A 230 16.82 -20.76 50.71
N GLN A 231 17.28 -20.58 51.95
CA GLN A 231 16.55 -19.86 52.99
C GLN A 231 16.48 -18.35 52.72
N ASN A 232 15.41 -17.69 53.17
CA ASN A 232 15.17 -16.25 52.96
C ASN A 232 16.17 -15.30 53.66
N ASN A 233 16.95 -15.82 54.61
CA ASN A 233 18.06 -15.13 55.30
C ASN A 233 19.41 -15.30 54.58
N SER A 234 19.47 -16.09 53.50
CA SER A 234 20.67 -16.31 52.69
C SER A 234 21.00 -15.09 51.84
N SER A 235 22.29 -14.79 51.71
CA SER A 235 22.77 -13.80 50.75
C SER A 235 22.59 -14.20 49.28
N ASP A 236 22.29 -15.48 48.98
CA ASP A 236 21.94 -15.97 47.65
C ASP A 236 20.41 -15.96 47.38
N TYR A 237 19.56 -15.46 48.29
CA TYR A 237 18.10 -15.50 48.13
C TYR A 237 17.55 -14.30 47.32
N PRO A 238 16.58 -14.49 46.40
CA PRO A 238 16.06 -15.77 45.91
C PRO A 238 16.98 -16.38 44.82
N LEU A 239 17.36 -17.66 44.98
CA LEU A 239 18.25 -18.34 44.04
C LEU A 239 17.48 -18.90 42.83
N LEU A 240 17.19 -18.03 41.87
CA LEU A 240 16.50 -18.36 40.63
C LEU A 240 17.50 -18.80 39.53
N VAL A 241 17.35 -20.03 39.02
CA VAL A 241 18.21 -20.59 37.95
C VAL A 241 17.33 -21.22 36.86
N PRO A 242 17.27 -20.65 35.65
CA PRO A 242 16.45 -21.18 34.55
C PRO A 242 17.10 -22.40 33.87
N ASN A 243 16.26 -23.25 33.28
CA ASN A 243 16.69 -24.49 32.60
C ASN A 243 17.83 -24.27 31.59
N GLY A 244 18.82 -25.16 31.61
CA GLY A 244 19.97 -25.13 30.71
C GLY A 244 21.04 -24.11 31.10
N THR A 245 20.87 -23.36 32.20
CA THR A 245 21.87 -22.42 32.72
C THR A 245 22.43 -22.90 34.07
N TYR A 246 23.52 -22.29 34.50
CA TYR A 246 24.09 -22.48 35.84
C TYR A 246 24.37 -21.14 36.51
N VAL A 247 24.81 -21.16 37.76
CA VAL A 247 25.20 -19.99 38.55
C VAL A 247 26.27 -20.37 39.56
N PHE A 248 27.00 -19.37 40.05
CA PHE A 248 27.96 -19.53 41.16
C PHE A 248 27.43 -18.78 42.40
N THR A 249 27.34 -19.49 43.51
CA THR A 249 26.86 -19.01 44.84
C THR A 249 27.98 -19.12 45.88
N ALA A 250 27.74 -18.68 47.12
CA ALA A 250 28.72 -18.73 48.22
C ALA A 250 30.11 -18.18 47.81
N ASN A 251 30.17 -16.95 47.29
CA ASN A 251 31.42 -16.32 46.80
C ASN A 251 32.18 -17.11 45.71
N SER A 252 31.49 -17.90 44.89
CA SER A 252 32.04 -18.86 43.91
C SER A 252 32.50 -20.21 44.46
N CYS A 253 32.14 -20.59 45.69
CA CYS A 253 32.44 -21.92 46.24
C CYS A 253 31.46 -23.01 45.80
N VAL A 254 30.22 -22.65 45.48
CA VAL A 254 29.20 -23.59 45.00
C VAL A 254 28.82 -23.22 43.56
N ARG A 255 28.60 -24.24 42.73
CA ARG A 255 28.00 -24.13 41.39
C ARG A 255 26.65 -24.83 41.42
N CYS A 256 25.59 -24.10 41.11
CA CYS A 256 24.24 -24.65 40.98
C CYS A 256 23.80 -24.62 39.51
N GLN A 257 23.17 -25.68 39.02
CA GLN A 257 22.73 -25.82 37.62
C GLN A 257 21.29 -26.32 37.57
N CYS A 258 20.49 -25.76 36.66
CA CYS A 258 19.13 -26.21 36.43
C CYS A 258 19.03 -27.03 35.13
N ASN A 259 18.40 -28.19 35.22
CA ASN A 259 18.08 -29.05 34.08
C ASN A 259 16.68 -29.63 34.27
N ALA A 260 15.78 -29.43 33.30
CA ALA A 260 14.43 -29.97 33.31
C ALA A 260 14.39 -31.50 33.45
N ALA A 261 15.44 -32.21 32.99
CA ALA A 261 15.57 -33.66 33.16
C ALA A 261 15.73 -34.12 34.62
N ASN A 262 16.13 -33.22 35.54
CA ASN A 262 16.28 -33.50 36.97
C ASN A 262 15.00 -33.16 37.76
N ASN A 263 13.82 -33.40 37.19
CA ASN A 263 12.50 -33.04 37.77
C ASN A 263 12.37 -31.56 38.20
N TRP A 264 13.09 -30.64 37.53
CA TRP A 264 13.20 -29.23 37.92
C TRP A 264 13.80 -28.99 39.32
N ILE A 265 14.65 -29.89 39.82
CA ILE A 265 15.37 -29.72 41.09
C ILE A 265 16.75 -29.13 40.82
N LEU A 266 17.16 -28.17 41.64
CA LEU A 266 18.43 -27.46 41.48
C LEU A 266 19.62 -28.36 41.85
N ASP A 267 20.49 -28.67 40.89
CA ASP A 267 21.69 -29.47 41.10
C ASP A 267 22.87 -28.58 41.54
N CYS A 268 23.19 -28.59 42.83
CA CYS A 268 24.31 -27.83 43.40
C CYS A 268 25.47 -28.73 43.79
N LYS A 269 26.69 -28.35 43.42
CA LYS A 269 27.95 -29.07 43.68
C LYS A 269 29.08 -28.09 44.05
N PRO A 270 30.17 -28.55 44.69
CA PRO A 270 31.38 -27.75 44.86
C PRO A 270 31.88 -27.21 43.52
N SER A 271 32.30 -25.95 43.46
CA SER A 271 32.48 -25.25 42.18
C SER A 271 33.71 -25.67 41.37
N GLY A 272 34.73 -26.26 42.02
CA GLY A 272 36.02 -26.59 41.42
C GLY A 272 36.87 -25.37 41.00
N VAL A 273 36.54 -24.17 41.50
CA VAL A 273 37.17 -22.91 41.05
C VAL A 273 38.32 -22.48 41.96
N ASN A 274 39.49 -22.23 41.38
CA ASN A 274 40.58 -21.55 42.07
C ASN A 274 40.17 -20.12 42.47
N LEU A 275 40.10 -19.87 43.78
CA LEU A 275 39.79 -18.57 44.37
C LEU A 275 40.98 -17.60 44.33
N PRO A 276 40.75 -16.28 44.51
CA PRO A 276 41.82 -15.31 44.71
C PRO A 276 42.72 -15.65 45.91
N ARG A 277 43.98 -15.22 45.86
CA ARG A 277 45.03 -15.54 46.85
C ARG A 277 44.54 -15.39 48.29
N GLY A 278 44.51 -16.51 49.03
CA GLY A 278 44.22 -16.55 50.47
C GLY A 278 42.78 -16.89 50.85
N GLN A 279 41.85 -17.06 49.90
CA GLN A 279 40.48 -17.49 50.20
C GLN A 279 40.32 -19.01 50.03
N THR A 280 39.75 -19.66 51.04
CA THR A 280 39.35 -21.08 51.04
C THR A 280 37.84 -21.19 51.21
N CYS A 281 37.22 -22.18 50.58
CA CYS A 281 35.79 -22.42 50.73
C CYS A 281 35.44 -23.00 52.11
N PRO A 282 34.27 -22.66 52.68
CA PRO A 282 33.68 -23.42 53.79
C PRO A 282 33.39 -24.87 53.42
N SER A 283 33.17 -25.73 54.41
CA SER A 283 32.79 -27.13 54.18
C SER A 283 31.50 -27.25 53.36
N THR A 284 31.46 -28.23 52.47
CA THR A 284 30.31 -28.59 51.62
C THR A 284 29.56 -29.83 52.11
N GLN A 285 29.92 -30.36 53.29
CA GLN A 285 29.32 -31.56 53.86
C GLN A 285 27.92 -31.31 54.43
N CYS A 286 26.99 -32.22 54.19
CA CYS A 286 25.64 -32.14 54.73
C CYS A 286 25.61 -32.37 56.24
N VAL A 287 25.00 -31.43 56.96
CA VAL A 287 24.74 -31.50 58.41
C VAL A 287 24.18 -32.88 58.79
N GLY A 288 24.88 -33.58 59.68
CA GLY A 288 24.49 -34.91 60.17
C GLY A 288 24.90 -36.10 59.30
N THR A 289 25.68 -35.90 58.23
CA THR A 289 26.09 -36.98 57.30
C THR A 289 27.57 -36.88 56.89
N ALA A 290 28.08 -37.92 56.23
CA ALA A 290 29.39 -37.91 55.57
C ALA A 290 29.33 -37.53 54.07
N PHE A 291 28.21 -36.98 53.59
CA PHE A 291 28.00 -36.70 52.17
C PHE A 291 28.23 -35.22 51.84
N ASP A 292 29.03 -34.96 50.81
CA ASP A 292 29.17 -33.63 50.22
C ASP A 292 27.96 -33.22 49.36
N LEU A 293 27.82 -31.90 49.19
CA LEU A 293 26.80 -31.24 48.39
C LEU A 293 26.67 -31.84 46.98
N GLY A 294 25.45 -32.27 46.62
CA GLY A 294 25.15 -32.90 45.34
C GLY A 294 25.31 -34.43 45.29
N ASN A 295 25.78 -35.08 46.36
CA ASN A 295 25.69 -36.54 46.48
C ASN A 295 24.24 -36.99 46.76
N THR A 296 23.93 -38.21 46.30
CA THR A 296 22.62 -38.86 46.45
C THR A 296 22.77 -40.31 46.91
N THR A 297 21.97 -40.74 47.89
CA THR A 297 21.83 -42.15 48.27
C THR A 297 20.43 -42.66 47.98
N SER A 298 20.33 -43.91 47.52
CA SER A 298 19.06 -44.59 47.24
C SER A 298 18.87 -45.77 48.19
N ASP A 299 17.82 -45.74 49.01
CA ASP A 299 17.42 -46.84 49.88
C ASP A 299 16.65 -47.91 49.08
N SER A 300 16.63 -49.15 49.57
CA SER A 300 15.91 -50.28 48.97
C SER A 300 14.40 -50.06 48.80
N ASN A 301 13.84 -49.07 49.50
CA ASN A 301 12.42 -48.74 49.50
C ASN A 301 12.09 -47.58 48.55
N CYS A 302 12.91 -47.36 47.50
CA CYS A 302 12.76 -46.27 46.52
C CYS A 302 12.84 -44.84 47.12
N GLY A 303 13.39 -44.69 48.33
CA GLY A 303 13.70 -43.40 48.94
C GLY A 303 15.05 -42.88 48.43
N LEU A 304 15.08 -41.67 47.88
CA LEU A 304 16.30 -41.01 47.43
C LEU A 304 16.59 -39.81 48.34
N SER A 305 17.69 -39.86 49.09
CA SER A 305 18.17 -38.75 49.91
C SER A 305 19.25 -37.98 49.15
N ARG A 306 19.09 -36.66 48.99
CA ARG A 306 20.04 -35.76 48.33
C ARG A 306 20.54 -34.69 49.30
N CYS A 307 21.84 -34.40 49.29
CA CYS A 307 22.37 -33.22 49.96
C CYS A 307 22.14 -31.96 49.09
N SER A 308 21.23 -31.09 49.51
CA SER A 308 20.75 -29.93 48.76
C SER A 308 21.21 -28.61 49.37
N TYR A 309 21.40 -27.58 48.53
CA TYR A 309 21.93 -26.28 48.95
C TYR A 309 20.86 -25.42 49.63
N ALA A 310 21.13 -24.96 50.85
CA ALA A 310 20.22 -24.14 51.65
C ALA A 310 20.65 -22.66 51.80
N GLY A 311 21.80 -22.27 51.23
CA GLY A 311 22.22 -20.86 51.11
C GLY A 311 23.62 -20.55 51.65
N TYR A 312 23.98 -19.27 51.64
CA TYR A 312 25.21 -18.74 52.23
C TYR A 312 24.87 -17.73 53.32
N ILE A 313 25.12 -18.12 54.57
CA ILE A 313 24.68 -17.44 55.79
C ILE A 313 25.89 -17.20 56.70
N ASN A 314 26.13 -15.95 57.10
CA ASN A 314 27.21 -15.55 58.01
C ASN A 314 28.62 -16.09 57.65
N GLY A 315 28.90 -16.27 56.36
CA GLY A 315 30.18 -16.81 55.87
C GLY A 315 30.26 -18.33 55.75
N THR A 316 29.18 -19.06 56.07
CA THR A 316 29.11 -20.53 55.99
C THR A 316 28.14 -20.99 54.90
N ILE A 317 28.40 -22.17 54.34
CA ILE A 317 27.50 -22.86 53.42
C ILE A 317 26.46 -23.62 54.25
N ALA A 318 25.18 -23.33 54.03
CA ALA A 318 24.07 -24.06 54.60
C ALA A 318 23.63 -25.19 53.67
N THR A 319 23.36 -26.36 54.23
CA THR A 319 22.92 -27.58 53.54
C THR A 319 21.64 -28.11 54.16
N THR A 320 20.80 -28.78 53.38
CA THR A 320 19.65 -29.55 53.90
C THR A 320 19.55 -30.91 53.22
N LEU A 321 19.07 -31.92 53.94
CA LEU A 321 18.84 -33.25 53.40
C LEU A 321 17.40 -33.32 52.85
N THR A 322 17.26 -33.40 51.53
CA THR A 322 15.96 -33.55 50.87
C THR A 322 15.71 -35.03 50.56
N GLN A 323 14.58 -35.56 51.02
CA GLN A 323 14.14 -36.94 50.72
C GLN A 323 13.05 -36.90 49.63
N GLU A 324 13.24 -37.69 48.58
CA GLU A 324 12.26 -37.94 47.51
C GLU A 324 11.84 -39.42 47.51
N SER A 325 10.62 -39.72 47.06
CA SER A 325 10.18 -41.11 46.80
C SER A 325 10.01 -41.34 45.30
N THR A 326 10.72 -42.34 44.77
CA THR A 326 10.78 -42.64 43.33
C THR A 326 9.75 -43.67 42.86
N CYS A 327 8.71 -43.92 43.67
CA CYS A 327 7.64 -44.86 43.36
C CYS A 327 6.66 -44.32 42.30
N PRO A 328 6.26 -45.11 41.29
CA PRO A 328 5.25 -44.70 40.33
C PRO A 328 3.85 -44.61 40.99
N SER A 329 3.27 -43.42 41.02
CA SER A 329 1.89 -43.21 41.44
C SER A 329 0.91 -43.78 40.39
N SER A 330 -0.02 -44.64 40.82
CA SER A 330 -1.01 -45.27 39.93
C SER A 330 -1.94 -44.22 39.28
N PRO A 331 -2.24 -44.30 37.97
CA PRO A 331 -3.06 -43.31 37.28
C PRO A 331 -4.54 -43.42 37.66
N GLY A 332 -4.99 -42.57 38.59
CA GLY A 332 -6.40 -42.32 38.82
C GLY A 332 -7.01 -41.63 37.59
N GLY A 333 -7.89 -42.34 36.88
CA GLY A 333 -8.38 -41.90 35.57
C GLY A 333 -9.34 -40.71 35.61
N ASN A 334 -9.26 -39.86 34.60
CA ASN A 334 -10.35 -38.97 34.18
C ASN A 334 -10.42 -38.95 32.65
N ASN A 335 -11.59 -39.22 32.09
CA ASN A 335 -11.77 -39.42 30.65
C ASN A 335 -11.97 -38.10 29.90
N SER A 336 -11.07 -37.79 28.97
CA SER A 336 -11.33 -36.86 27.86
C SER A 336 -10.46 -37.20 26.64
N THR A 337 -10.93 -38.13 25.82
CA THR A 337 -10.26 -38.51 24.56
C THR A 337 -10.36 -37.37 23.52
N PRO A 338 -9.24 -36.84 23.00
CA PRO A 338 -9.26 -36.02 21.80
C PRO A 338 -9.50 -36.94 20.58
N SER A 339 -10.71 -36.91 20.02
CA SER A 339 -11.04 -37.71 18.83
C SER A 339 -10.35 -37.12 17.60
N GLY A 340 -9.34 -37.83 17.08
CA GLY A 340 -8.62 -37.42 15.89
C GLY A 340 -9.45 -37.63 14.62
N ASN A 341 -9.84 -36.52 13.97
CA ASN A 341 -10.41 -36.54 12.62
C ASN A 341 -9.61 -35.61 11.71
N GLY A 342 -8.90 -36.19 10.74
CA GLY A 342 -8.17 -35.43 9.73
C GLY A 342 -9.14 -34.82 8.71
N ALA A 343 -9.03 -33.51 8.47
CA ALA A 343 -9.86 -32.78 7.52
C ALA A 343 -9.01 -32.02 6.48
N ASN A 344 -8.37 -32.77 5.57
CA ASN A 344 -7.83 -32.18 4.34
C ASN A 344 -9.00 -31.73 3.45
N GLY A 345 -9.32 -30.44 3.44
CA GLY A 345 -10.36 -29.90 2.56
C GLY A 345 -10.62 -28.40 2.66
N LEU A 346 -10.87 -27.77 1.50
CA LEU A 346 -11.40 -26.41 1.30
C LEU A 346 -10.49 -25.21 1.68
N ARG A 347 -9.51 -24.92 0.82
CA ARG A 347 -9.07 -23.54 0.53
C ARG A 347 -9.05 -23.24 -0.97
N SER A 348 -10.23 -23.22 -1.59
CA SER A 348 -10.42 -22.79 -3.00
C SER A 348 -11.63 -21.89 -3.24
N SER A 349 -12.63 -21.87 -2.35
CA SER A 349 -13.94 -21.27 -2.63
C SER A 349 -13.97 -19.73 -2.64
N PHE A 350 -13.00 -19.06 -2.00
CA PHE A 350 -13.02 -17.59 -1.87
C PHE A 350 -12.76 -16.86 -3.19
N ILE A 351 -11.84 -17.38 -4.02
CA ILE A 351 -11.53 -16.82 -5.35
C ILE A 351 -12.75 -16.96 -6.28
N VAL A 352 -13.42 -18.11 -6.25
CA VAL A 352 -14.65 -18.36 -7.03
C VAL A 352 -15.80 -17.46 -6.56
N GLY A 353 -15.96 -17.26 -5.25
CA GLY A 353 -16.97 -16.36 -4.68
C GLY A 353 -16.82 -14.91 -5.16
N VAL A 354 -15.60 -14.37 -5.16
CA VAL A 354 -15.33 -13.02 -5.68
C VAL A 354 -15.62 -12.94 -7.19
N LEU A 355 -15.19 -13.92 -7.98
CA LEU A 355 -15.46 -13.95 -9.43
C LEU A 355 -16.95 -14.03 -9.77
N LEU A 356 -17.75 -14.77 -9.00
CA LEU A 356 -19.20 -14.86 -9.19
C LEU A 356 -19.92 -13.57 -8.79
N ILE A 357 -19.50 -12.90 -7.72
CA ILE A 357 -20.02 -11.58 -7.34
C ILE A 357 -19.69 -10.53 -8.43
N VAL A 358 -18.48 -10.58 -8.99
CA VAL A 358 -18.08 -9.73 -10.12
C VAL A 358 -18.95 -9.99 -11.34
N PHE A 359 -19.18 -11.26 -11.73
CA PHE A 359 -20.08 -11.59 -12.83
C PHE A 359 -21.51 -11.10 -12.59
N HIS A 360 -22.06 -11.31 -11.40
CA HIS A 360 -23.43 -10.90 -11.07
C HIS A 360 -23.57 -9.36 -11.05
N PHE A 361 -22.57 -8.62 -10.59
CA PHE A 361 -22.62 -7.16 -10.52
C PHE A 361 -22.32 -6.47 -11.86
N LEU A 362 -21.45 -7.05 -12.69
CA LEU A 362 -21.29 -6.63 -14.09
C LEU A 362 -22.55 -6.91 -14.92
N TYR A 363 -23.26 -8.01 -14.64
CA TYR A 363 -24.52 -8.33 -15.29
C TYR A 363 -25.66 -7.37 -14.90
N THR A 364 -25.77 -6.97 -13.63
CA THR A 364 -26.81 -6.01 -13.18
C THR A 364 -26.49 -4.56 -13.55
N THR A 365 -25.22 -4.14 -13.57
CA THR A 365 -24.86 -2.79 -14.04
C THR A 365 -25.08 -2.61 -15.55
N ASN A 366 -25.00 -3.69 -16.34
CA ASN A 366 -25.38 -3.71 -17.76
C ASN A 366 -26.90 -3.53 -18.01
N GLN A 367 -27.72 -3.38 -16.96
CA GLN A 367 -29.17 -3.14 -17.03
C GLN A 367 -29.61 -1.73 -16.59
N GLN A 368 -28.68 -0.83 -16.24
CA GLN A 368 -29.05 0.56 -15.91
C GLN A 368 -29.47 1.35 -17.16
N LYS A 369 -30.77 1.27 -17.49
CA LYS A 369 -31.43 2.20 -18.40
C LYS A 369 -31.27 3.63 -17.89
N ILE A 370 -30.93 4.55 -18.79
CA ILE A 370 -30.99 5.99 -18.56
C ILE A 370 -32.47 6.35 -18.25
N PRO A 371 -32.78 6.99 -17.11
CA PRO A 371 -34.15 7.39 -16.80
C PRO A 371 -34.55 8.58 -17.68
N ILE A 372 -35.46 8.34 -18.62
CA ILE A 372 -36.14 9.38 -19.39
C ILE A 372 -37.32 9.90 -18.55
N TYR A 373 -37.45 11.22 -18.44
CA TYR A 373 -38.60 11.88 -17.83
C TYR A 373 -39.83 11.79 -18.75
N SER A 374 -40.96 11.32 -18.24
CA SER A 374 -42.29 11.52 -18.84
C SER A 374 -43.39 11.28 -17.80
N ASP A 375 -44.38 12.17 -17.75
CA ASP A 375 -45.40 12.24 -16.69
C ASP A 375 -46.57 11.23 -16.83
N MET A 376 -47.50 11.34 -15.88
CA MET A 376 -48.64 10.46 -15.63
C MET A 376 -49.59 10.24 -16.81
N ALA A 377 -50.11 9.01 -16.92
CA ALA A 377 -51.48 8.72 -17.35
C ALA A 377 -52.00 7.46 -16.63
N SER A 378 -53.28 7.44 -16.26
CA SER A 378 -53.90 6.40 -15.41
C SER A 378 -54.85 5.47 -16.20
N GLY A 379 -55.07 4.25 -15.68
CA GLY A 379 -56.03 3.27 -16.20
C GLY A 379 -56.20 2.09 -15.24
N GLN A 380 -57.43 1.62 -15.03
CA GLN A 380 -57.77 0.61 -14.02
C GLN A 380 -58.19 -0.77 -14.61
N LEU A 381 -58.50 -1.69 -13.69
CA LEU A 381 -59.49 -2.79 -13.77
C LEU A 381 -59.08 -4.14 -14.42
N ASN A 382 -58.72 -5.05 -13.49
CA ASN A 382 -59.44 -6.30 -13.16
C ASN A 382 -59.20 -7.66 -13.86
N ASP A 383 -59.23 -8.67 -12.96
CA ASP A 383 -59.72 -10.07 -13.04
C ASP A 383 -59.12 -11.09 -14.03
N GLY A 384 -58.93 -12.33 -13.56
CA GLY A 384 -58.47 -13.45 -14.41
C GLY A 384 -58.06 -14.78 -13.76
N VAL A 385 -58.66 -15.15 -12.62
CA VAL A 385 -58.51 -16.40 -11.82
C VAL A 385 -58.05 -17.68 -12.58
N VAL A 386 -57.09 -18.45 -12.01
CA VAL A 386 -57.19 -19.91 -11.64
C VAL A 386 -55.82 -20.48 -11.20
N TYR A 387 -55.84 -21.34 -10.17
CA TYR A 387 -54.69 -22.07 -9.61
C TYR A 387 -54.63 -23.53 -10.11
N ASN A 388 -53.42 -24.11 -10.21
CA ASN A 388 -53.00 -25.37 -9.55
C ASN A 388 -51.60 -25.82 -10.05
N GLY A 389 -50.71 -26.39 -9.23
CA GLY A 389 -50.77 -26.62 -7.78
C GLY A 389 -49.59 -27.48 -7.27
N LEU A 390 -49.59 -27.78 -5.95
CA LEU A 390 -48.70 -28.72 -5.22
C LEU A 390 -47.20 -28.34 -5.16
N ALA A 391 -46.61 -27.95 -4.01
CA ALA A 391 -46.40 -28.65 -2.72
C ALA A 391 -45.25 -29.71 -2.81
N THR A 392 -44.36 -29.91 -1.83
CA THR A 392 -44.34 -29.66 -0.35
C THR A 392 -42.99 -29.00 0.07
N ARG A 393 -42.58 -28.70 1.33
CA ARG A 393 -42.77 -29.41 2.62
C ARG A 393 -42.43 -28.55 3.87
N SER A 394 -43.19 -28.78 4.95
CA SER A 394 -43.14 -28.43 6.41
C SER A 394 -41.83 -27.93 7.08
N SER A 395 -41.82 -27.31 8.29
CA SER A 395 -42.90 -27.16 9.31
C SER A 395 -42.76 -25.98 10.30
N GLU A 396 -43.91 -25.57 10.84
CA GLU A 396 -44.22 -25.08 12.22
C GLU A 396 -43.20 -24.35 13.11
N ARG A 397 -43.61 -23.18 13.64
CA ARG A 397 -44.24 -22.98 14.99
C ARG A 397 -44.59 -21.48 15.20
N THR A 398 -45.31 -21.02 16.24
CA THR A 398 -46.67 -21.35 16.74
C THR A 398 -47.14 -20.26 17.74
N LYS A 399 -48.22 -19.54 17.41
CA LYS A 399 -49.24 -18.86 18.27
C LYS A 399 -48.86 -18.21 19.63
N ARG A 400 -49.18 -16.91 19.79
CA ARG A 400 -50.15 -16.27 20.76
C ARG A 400 -49.96 -14.72 20.72
N LYS A 401 -50.94 -13.83 20.50
CA LYS A 401 -52.25 -13.49 21.13
C LYS A 401 -52.17 -12.75 22.49
N LEU A 402 -52.49 -11.44 22.51
CA LEU A 402 -53.22 -10.57 23.49
C LEU A 402 -52.98 -9.07 23.10
N LYS A 403 -53.63 -8.01 23.64
CA LYS A 403 -55.06 -7.64 23.71
C LYS A 403 -55.20 -6.07 23.78
N LYS A 404 -56.36 -5.52 23.42
CA LYS A 404 -56.80 -4.08 23.39
C LYS A 404 -57.12 -3.51 24.82
N PRO A 405 -57.51 -2.21 25.08
CA PRO A 405 -57.76 -1.00 24.23
C PRO A 405 -57.39 0.41 24.84
N GLU A 406 -57.99 1.52 24.32
CA GLU A 406 -58.32 2.85 24.96
C GLU A 406 -57.23 3.95 25.20
N GLN A 407 -57.49 5.28 25.28
CA GLN A 407 -58.44 6.24 24.63
C GLN A 407 -58.11 7.74 25.01
N LEU A 408 -58.91 8.76 24.60
CA LEU A 408 -58.80 10.23 24.91
C LEU A 408 -57.58 11.01 24.30
N SER A 409 -57.48 12.37 24.18
CA SER A 409 -58.38 13.58 24.21
C SER A 409 -57.51 14.89 24.02
N ILE A 410 -57.88 16.15 23.68
CA ILE A 410 -58.89 16.91 22.85
C ILE A 410 -58.37 18.39 22.74
N GLY A 411 -58.64 19.15 21.65
CA GLY A 411 -58.89 20.63 21.73
C GLY A 411 -58.17 21.64 20.79
N GLY A 412 -58.88 22.73 20.40
CA GLY A 412 -58.37 24.01 19.83
C GLY A 412 -58.08 24.08 18.30
N VAL A 413 -58.73 24.81 17.38
CA VAL A 413 -59.85 25.80 17.30
C VAL A 413 -59.48 27.31 17.16
N HIS A 414 -59.89 27.90 16.01
CA HIS A 414 -59.87 29.34 15.59
C HIS A 414 -58.48 30.03 15.43
N ASP A 415 -58.30 31.11 14.63
CA ASP A 415 -59.29 32.03 14.03
C ASP A 415 -58.97 32.57 12.60
N SER A 416 -59.76 33.53 12.10
CA SER A 416 -59.90 33.93 10.68
C SER A 416 -59.87 35.46 10.45
N PHE A 417 -59.43 35.97 9.28
CA PHE A 417 -60.19 36.96 8.45
C PHE A 417 -59.48 37.42 7.14
N SER A 418 -60.30 37.68 6.10
CA SER A 418 -60.27 38.78 5.08
C SER A 418 -59.00 39.32 4.39
N SER A 419 -59.05 39.88 3.16
CA SER A 419 -60.06 39.82 2.06
C SER A 419 -59.57 40.59 0.79
N HIS A 420 -60.39 40.51 -0.28
CA HIS A 420 -60.59 41.49 -1.37
C HIS A 420 -59.74 41.50 -2.67
N ASN A 421 -60.50 41.29 -3.77
CA ASN A 421 -60.47 41.98 -5.07
C ASN A 421 -59.43 41.58 -6.15
N LEU A 422 -59.72 41.73 -7.46
CA LEU A 422 -60.93 41.41 -8.27
C LEU A 422 -60.63 41.72 -9.76
N LYS A 423 -61.48 41.22 -10.68
CA LYS A 423 -61.68 41.64 -12.09
C LYS A 423 -60.56 41.32 -13.13
N TYR A 424 -60.85 41.06 -14.42
CA TYR A 424 -62.07 40.56 -15.11
C TYR A 424 -61.76 40.25 -16.60
N SER A 425 -62.68 39.54 -17.29
CA SER A 425 -62.84 39.52 -18.78
C SER A 425 -61.73 38.83 -19.63
N SER A 426 -62.00 38.26 -20.82
CA SER A 426 -63.26 38.08 -21.60
C SER A 426 -63.32 36.71 -22.31
N ASN A 427 -64.54 36.27 -22.64
CA ASN A 427 -64.92 35.08 -23.45
C ASN A 427 -65.35 35.57 -24.88
N PRO A 428 -66.03 34.82 -25.79
CA PRO A 428 -66.17 33.37 -26.04
C PRO A 428 -66.06 32.95 -27.55
N SER A 429 -66.26 31.65 -27.88
CA SER A 429 -67.04 31.08 -29.03
C SER A 429 -66.37 29.94 -29.83
N LYS A 430 -67.06 28.95 -30.46
CA LYS A 430 -68.32 28.22 -30.15
C LYS A 430 -68.50 27.02 -31.15
N MET A 431 -69.29 26.00 -30.79
CA MET A 431 -69.91 24.94 -31.65
C MET A 431 -68.97 23.88 -32.29
N MET A 432 -69.16 22.57 -32.02
CA MET A 432 -70.05 21.55 -32.66
C MET A 432 -69.52 21.03 -34.03
N LEU A 433 -69.54 19.73 -34.36
CA LEU A 433 -70.61 18.74 -34.14
C LEU A 433 -70.14 17.25 -34.10
N TYR A 434 -71.07 16.36 -33.72
CA TYR A 434 -71.04 14.87 -33.81
C TYR A 434 -71.17 14.38 -35.29
N SER A 435 -70.92 13.14 -35.75
CA SER A 435 -70.52 11.86 -35.11
C SER A 435 -70.04 10.78 -36.12
N SER A 436 -69.56 9.64 -35.57
CA SER A 436 -69.76 8.25 -36.05
C SER A 436 -68.95 7.62 -37.22
N ILE A 437 -68.02 6.75 -36.80
CA ILE A 437 -67.84 5.34 -37.24
C ILE A 437 -67.55 5.03 -38.72
N MET A 438 -66.33 4.55 -38.99
CA MET A 438 -66.11 3.25 -39.64
C MET A 438 -64.73 2.66 -39.25
N ARG A 439 -64.68 1.37 -38.89
CA ARG A 439 -63.41 0.65 -38.62
C ARG A 439 -62.98 -0.14 -39.85
N LYS A 440 -61.73 0.03 -40.31
CA LYS A 440 -60.99 -1.02 -41.04
C LYS A 440 -59.50 -0.96 -40.74
N ARG A 441 -58.88 -2.13 -40.51
CA ARG A 441 -57.44 -2.28 -40.24
C ARG A 441 -56.64 -2.23 -41.55
N LYS A 442 -55.47 -1.56 -41.56
CA LYS A 442 -54.17 -2.21 -41.86
C LYS A 442 -52.96 -1.26 -41.73
N HIS A 443 -51.80 -1.89 -41.50
CA HIS A 443 -50.41 -1.39 -41.64
C HIS A 443 -50.08 0.07 -41.26
N VAL A 444 -49.53 0.22 -40.06
CA VAL A 444 -48.51 1.25 -39.81
C VAL A 444 -47.21 0.81 -40.50
N SER A 445 -46.65 1.69 -41.33
CA SER A 445 -45.22 1.68 -41.67
C SER A 445 -44.61 2.95 -41.09
N SER A 446 -43.66 2.83 -40.18
CA SER A 446 -43.04 3.96 -39.48
C SER A 446 -41.54 4.02 -39.78
N SER A 447 -41.16 4.97 -40.64
CA SER A 447 -39.78 5.20 -41.03
C SER A 447 -38.92 5.57 -39.81
N ILE A 448 -37.96 4.72 -39.47
CA ILE A 448 -37.06 4.95 -38.33
C ILE A 448 -36.04 6.04 -38.69
N LYS A 449 -36.35 7.30 -38.35
CA LYS A 449 -35.33 8.35 -38.19
C LYS A 449 -34.41 7.96 -37.04
N ARG A 450 -33.33 7.20 -37.31
CA ARG A 450 -32.22 7.06 -36.37
C ARG A 450 -31.63 8.46 -36.15
N LYS A 451 -31.76 9.02 -34.94
CA LYS A 451 -30.95 10.17 -34.53
C LYS A 451 -29.48 9.74 -34.57
N ASN A 452 -28.61 10.61 -35.10
CA ASN A 452 -27.18 10.48 -34.86
C ASN A 452 -26.92 10.64 -33.36
N SER A 453 -25.94 9.91 -32.84
CA SER A 453 -25.39 10.14 -31.50
C SER A 453 -24.62 11.45 -31.47
N ASP A 454 -24.77 12.24 -30.41
CA ASP A 454 -24.15 13.56 -30.27
C ASP A 454 -22.61 13.48 -30.27
N PHE A 455 -21.98 13.73 -31.43
CA PHE A 455 -20.53 13.86 -31.58
C PHE A 455 -20.11 15.33 -31.49
N SER A 456 -20.45 15.97 -30.38
CA SER A 456 -19.91 17.29 -30.02
C SER A 456 -19.97 17.50 -28.50
N VAL A 457 -18.86 17.90 -27.90
CA VAL A 457 -18.84 18.51 -26.58
C VAL A 457 -18.34 19.94 -26.76
N CYS A 458 -19.24 20.90 -26.54
CA CYS A 458 -19.01 22.34 -26.71
C CYS A 458 -18.74 22.82 -28.14
N SER A 459 -19.77 22.81 -28.99
CA SER A 459 -19.98 23.90 -29.96
C SER A 459 -20.73 25.06 -29.27
N SER A 460 -20.50 26.30 -29.70
CA SER A 460 -21.18 27.48 -29.17
C SER A 460 -22.64 27.55 -29.64
N GLU A 461 -23.55 27.93 -28.74
CA GLU A 461 -24.80 28.58 -29.13
C GLU A 461 -24.51 30.07 -29.33
N GLU A 462 -24.58 30.54 -30.57
CA GLU A 462 -24.41 31.94 -30.94
C GLU A 462 -25.46 32.28 -31.99
N ASN A 463 -26.27 33.32 -31.74
CA ASN A 463 -27.46 33.60 -32.54
C ASN A 463 -27.08 34.27 -33.88
N ILE A 464 -27.06 33.49 -34.95
CA ILE A 464 -27.02 34.01 -36.32
C ILE A 464 -28.41 33.86 -36.92
N ALA A 465 -29.08 34.98 -37.17
CA ALA A 465 -30.31 35.01 -37.93
C ALA A 465 -29.99 35.11 -39.43
N THR A 466 -30.45 34.14 -40.20
CA THR A 466 -30.46 34.17 -41.68
C THR A 466 -31.80 33.66 -42.16
N GLN A 467 -32.31 34.25 -43.24
CA GLN A 467 -33.61 33.93 -43.82
C GLN A 467 -33.57 32.59 -44.55
N GLU A 468 -34.66 31.84 -44.51
CA GLU A 468 -34.91 30.77 -45.48
C GLU A 468 -35.51 31.42 -46.74
N GLU A 469 -34.77 31.40 -47.85
CA GLU A 469 -35.37 31.55 -49.18
C GLU A 469 -35.89 30.18 -49.63
N GLU A 470 -37.15 30.18 -50.08
CA GLU A 470 -37.87 29.03 -50.61
C GLU A 470 -37.64 28.98 -52.12
N ASP A 471 -37.13 27.88 -52.66
CA ASP A 471 -37.20 27.64 -54.10
C ASP A 471 -37.22 26.15 -54.46
N ASP A 472 -37.80 25.86 -55.62
CA ASP A 472 -38.30 24.54 -56.00
C ASP A 472 -37.24 23.60 -56.61
N VAL A 473 -37.57 22.31 -56.64
CA VAL A 473 -37.65 21.49 -57.88
C VAL A 473 -37.73 20.01 -57.50
N ALA A 474 -38.89 19.42 -57.77
CA ALA A 474 -39.04 18.00 -58.01
C ALA A 474 -39.45 17.79 -59.46
N ASN A 475 -38.81 16.85 -60.19
CA ASN A 475 -39.52 15.95 -61.12
C ASN A 475 -38.61 14.79 -61.65
N ILE A 476 -39.26 13.89 -62.40
CA ILE A 476 -38.77 12.84 -63.30
C ILE A 476 -38.36 11.51 -62.63
N ARG A 477 -39.11 10.48 -63.01
CA ARG A 477 -38.87 9.04 -62.80
C ARG A 477 -39.25 8.33 -64.11
N GLU A 478 -38.82 7.07 -64.24
CA GLU A 478 -39.14 6.11 -65.31
C GLU A 478 -38.37 6.29 -66.63
N VAL A 479 -37.49 5.32 -66.93
CA VAL A 479 -37.67 4.30 -68.00
C VAL A 479 -36.98 3.00 -67.52
N TYR A 480 -37.52 1.82 -67.90
CA TYR A 480 -36.94 0.46 -67.77
C TYR A 480 -36.88 -0.14 -69.21
N PRO A 481 -36.15 -1.24 -69.53
CA PRO A 481 -35.87 -2.38 -68.64
C PRO A 481 -34.48 -3.06 -68.72
N ASP A 482 -34.33 -4.08 -67.87
CA ASP A 482 -33.50 -5.30 -67.95
C ASP A 482 -32.28 -5.41 -68.88
N LEU A 483 -31.14 -5.73 -68.27
CA LEU A 483 -30.33 -6.86 -68.74
C LEU A 483 -29.64 -7.58 -67.56
N MET A 484 -29.76 -8.91 -67.48
CA MET A 484 -28.99 -9.70 -66.50
C MET A 484 -27.51 -9.75 -66.90
N GLY A 485 -26.63 -9.28 -66.01
CA GLY A 485 -25.18 -9.43 -66.14
C GLY A 485 -24.54 -9.77 -64.79
N ILE A 486 -24.11 -11.02 -64.61
CA ILE A 486 -23.54 -11.49 -63.34
C ILE A 486 -22.12 -10.91 -63.15
N ALA A 487 -22.04 -9.76 -62.50
CA ALA A 487 -20.80 -9.18 -62.02
C ALA A 487 -20.70 -9.35 -60.50
N LYS A 488 -20.18 -10.50 -60.04
CA LYS A 488 -19.66 -10.63 -58.66
C LYS A 488 -18.52 -9.61 -58.51
N LYS A 489 -18.80 -8.45 -57.94
CA LYS A 489 -17.77 -7.45 -57.67
C LYS A 489 -17.09 -7.75 -56.35
N GLU A 490 -16.21 -8.74 -56.38
CA GLU A 490 -15.22 -8.97 -55.33
C GLU A 490 -14.46 -7.65 -55.10
N GLU A 491 -14.51 -7.13 -53.88
CA GLU A 491 -13.71 -5.97 -53.50
C GLU A 491 -12.24 -6.44 -53.50
N PRO A 492 -11.39 -5.95 -54.42
CA PRO A 492 -10.17 -6.68 -54.76
C PRO A 492 -9.20 -6.70 -53.58
N GLU A 493 -8.76 -7.91 -53.22
CA GLU A 493 -7.89 -8.20 -52.07
C GLU A 493 -6.70 -7.23 -51.97
N MET A 494 -6.16 -6.82 -53.13
CA MET A 494 -5.08 -5.85 -53.28
C MET A 494 -5.36 -4.49 -52.61
N ILE A 495 -6.60 -3.98 -52.66
CA ILE A 495 -6.99 -2.69 -52.04
C ILE A 495 -7.04 -2.82 -50.51
N GLU A 496 -7.61 -3.91 -49.98
CA GLU A 496 -7.66 -4.16 -48.54
C GLU A 496 -6.27 -4.40 -47.95
N LYS A 497 -5.44 -5.19 -48.65
CA LYS A 497 -4.03 -5.43 -48.34
C LYS A 497 -3.18 -4.15 -48.39
N SER A 498 -3.53 -3.22 -49.29
CA SER A 498 -2.93 -1.86 -49.36
C SER A 498 -3.39 -0.96 -48.21
N ARG A 499 -4.70 -0.91 -47.90
CA ARG A 499 -5.25 -0.16 -46.76
C ARG A 499 -4.61 -0.61 -45.44
N ALA A 500 -4.58 -1.92 -45.19
CA ALA A 500 -3.94 -2.49 -44.01
C ALA A 500 -2.43 -2.19 -43.94
N LYS A 501 -1.73 -2.13 -45.08
CA LYS A 501 -0.30 -1.73 -45.14
C LYS A 501 -0.10 -0.25 -44.78
N ASN A 502 -1.01 0.63 -45.21
CA ASN A 502 -0.95 2.06 -44.89
C ASN A 502 -1.24 2.34 -43.41
N ILE A 503 -2.32 1.76 -42.84
CA ILE A 503 -2.65 1.86 -41.41
C ILE A 503 -1.47 1.42 -40.53
N LYS A 504 -0.81 0.31 -40.89
CA LYS A 504 0.38 -0.20 -40.19
C LYS A 504 1.55 0.78 -40.23
N LYS A 505 1.82 1.39 -41.40
CA LYS A 505 2.89 2.39 -41.56
C LYS A 505 2.61 3.66 -40.75
N GLU A 506 1.36 4.11 -40.74
CA GLU A 506 0.92 5.30 -40.00
C GLU A 506 1.01 5.11 -38.49
N LEU A 507 0.53 3.97 -37.95
CA LEU A 507 0.66 3.64 -36.53
C LEU A 507 2.14 3.62 -36.10
N ILE A 508 3.02 2.94 -36.84
CA ILE A 508 4.45 2.86 -36.50
C ILE A 508 5.11 4.26 -36.49
N ALA A 509 4.74 5.13 -37.43
CA ALA A 509 5.22 6.50 -37.50
C ALA A 509 4.77 7.38 -36.32
N LEU A 510 3.62 7.07 -35.70
CA LEU A 510 3.14 7.73 -34.47
C LEU A 510 3.72 7.11 -33.20
N THR A 511 3.84 5.78 -33.14
CA THR A 511 4.30 5.06 -31.94
C THR A 511 5.79 5.24 -31.67
N LEU A 512 6.66 5.31 -32.69
CA LEU A 512 8.10 5.44 -32.45
C LEU A 512 8.49 6.77 -31.76
N PRO A 513 7.98 7.95 -32.16
CA PRO A 513 8.17 9.19 -31.41
C PRO A 513 7.50 9.17 -30.03
N ALA A 514 6.31 8.57 -29.90
CA ALA A 514 5.60 8.46 -28.62
C ALA A 514 6.37 7.60 -27.60
N LEU A 515 6.98 6.49 -28.05
CA LEU A 515 7.88 5.65 -27.26
C LEU A 515 9.09 6.44 -26.76
N ALA A 516 9.79 7.14 -27.68
CA ALA A 516 10.97 7.92 -27.33
C ALA A 516 10.66 9.02 -26.29
N GLY A 517 9.51 9.69 -26.40
CA GLY A 517 9.08 10.68 -25.42
C GLY A 517 8.72 10.10 -24.04
N GLN A 518 8.10 8.92 -24.00
CA GLN A 518 7.62 8.30 -22.74
C GLN A 518 8.68 7.45 -22.04
N ALA A 519 9.75 7.03 -22.72
CA ALA A 519 10.83 6.24 -22.12
C ALA A 519 11.77 7.07 -21.22
N ILE A 520 11.87 8.39 -21.43
CA ILE A 520 12.85 9.28 -20.75
C ILE A 520 12.72 9.27 -19.23
N GLU A 521 11.52 9.54 -18.71
CA GLU A 521 11.28 9.65 -17.26
C GLU A 521 11.39 8.28 -16.54
N PRO A 522 10.81 7.17 -17.03
CA PRO A 522 11.00 5.85 -16.44
C PRO A 522 12.46 5.38 -16.39
N LEU A 523 13.27 5.71 -17.39
CA LEU A 523 14.70 5.39 -17.39
C LEU A 523 15.45 6.17 -16.30
N ALA A 524 15.15 7.45 -16.10
CA ALA A 524 15.73 8.22 -15.00
C ALA A 524 15.30 7.69 -13.61
N MET A 525 14.04 7.30 -13.47
CA MET A 525 13.50 6.69 -12.23
C MET A 525 14.10 5.31 -11.94
N LEU A 526 14.41 4.51 -12.98
CA LEU A 526 15.19 3.27 -12.84
C LEU A 526 16.62 3.55 -12.35
N MET A 527 17.27 4.60 -12.87
CA MET A 527 18.62 5.00 -12.42
C MET A 527 18.61 5.55 -10.98
N GLU A 528 17.62 6.36 -10.59
CA GLU A 528 17.41 6.81 -9.20
C GLU A 528 17.28 5.60 -8.27
N THR A 529 16.40 4.66 -8.62
CA THR A 529 16.18 3.40 -7.89
C THR A 529 17.46 2.56 -7.78
N ALA A 530 18.28 2.49 -8.83
CA ALA A 530 19.52 1.72 -8.85
C ALA A 530 20.66 2.36 -8.04
N TYR A 531 20.77 3.70 -8.01
CA TYR A 531 21.75 4.37 -7.17
C TYR A 531 21.36 4.31 -5.69
N ILE A 532 20.08 4.48 -5.36
CA ILE A 532 19.61 4.37 -3.97
C ILE A 532 19.70 2.92 -3.46
N GLY A 533 19.35 1.92 -4.29
CA GLY A 533 19.49 0.50 -3.95
C GLY A 533 20.91 0.01 -3.68
N ARG A 534 21.93 0.81 -4.05
CA ARG A 534 23.35 0.60 -3.73
C ARG A 534 23.83 1.30 -2.46
N LEU A 535 23.01 2.18 -1.85
CA LEU A 535 23.26 2.70 -0.51
C LEU A 535 22.84 1.70 0.56
N GLY A 536 21.70 1.02 0.38
CA GLY A 536 21.24 -0.03 1.27
C GLY A 536 19.73 -0.32 1.17
N PRO A 537 19.25 -1.38 1.84
CA PRO A 537 17.83 -1.78 1.80
C PRO A 537 16.90 -0.75 2.43
N VAL A 538 17.28 -0.18 3.60
CA VAL A 538 16.46 0.81 4.30
C VAL A 538 16.29 2.07 3.45
N GLN A 539 17.38 2.55 2.87
CA GLN A 539 17.46 3.72 2.01
C GLN A 539 16.52 3.59 0.79
N LEU A 540 16.52 2.42 0.13
CA LEU A 540 15.67 2.15 -1.02
C LEU A 540 14.19 1.99 -0.64
N ALA A 541 13.90 1.33 0.48
CA ALA A 541 12.53 1.17 0.96
C ALA A 541 11.91 2.52 1.35
N SER A 542 12.65 3.34 2.09
CA SER A 542 12.28 4.71 2.45
C SER A 542 12.00 5.58 1.21
N ALA A 543 12.90 5.55 0.22
CA ALA A 543 12.70 6.28 -1.03
C ALA A 543 11.45 5.80 -1.78
N GLY A 544 11.24 4.48 -1.91
CA GLY A 544 10.08 3.90 -2.60
C GLY A 544 8.74 4.30 -1.99
N VAL A 545 8.61 4.26 -0.66
CA VAL A 545 7.36 4.69 0.02
C VAL A 545 7.14 6.19 -0.13
N SER A 546 8.18 7.02 0.01
CA SER A 546 8.08 8.46 -0.18
C SER A 546 7.79 8.85 -1.64
N ILE A 547 8.31 8.10 -2.62
CA ILE A 547 7.93 8.22 -4.04
C ILE A 547 6.44 7.86 -4.21
N SER A 548 5.91 6.85 -3.52
CA SER A 548 4.48 6.51 -3.57
C SER A 548 3.60 7.60 -2.96
N ILE A 549 4.00 8.19 -1.82
CA ILE A 549 3.30 9.33 -1.18
C ILE A 549 3.29 10.55 -2.11
N PHE A 550 4.45 10.92 -2.66
CA PHE A 550 4.56 12.02 -3.63
C PHE A 550 3.66 11.75 -4.85
N ASN A 551 3.68 10.53 -5.40
CA ASN A 551 2.87 10.16 -6.55
C ASN A 551 1.36 10.28 -6.30
N ILE A 552 0.82 9.79 -5.17
CA ILE A 552 -0.63 9.85 -4.94
C ILE A 552 -1.13 11.28 -4.75
N VAL A 553 -0.39 12.12 -4.01
CA VAL A 553 -0.78 13.53 -3.81
C VAL A 553 -0.63 14.30 -5.13
N SER A 554 0.54 14.21 -5.77
CA SER A 554 0.85 15.00 -6.97
C SER A 554 -0.03 14.62 -8.17
N LYS A 555 -0.18 13.32 -8.49
CA LYS A 555 -0.92 12.89 -9.68
C LYS A 555 -2.43 13.10 -9.55
N LEU A 556 -2.97 13.19 -8.33
CA LEU A 556 -4.38 13.50 -8.09
C LEU A 556 -4.76 14.92 -8.55
N PHE A 557 -3.94 15.93 -8.25
CA PHE A 557 -4.20 17.33 -8.63
C PHE A 557 -3.69 17.69 -10.04
N ASN A 558 -2.59 17.07 -10.47
CA ASN A 558 -1.87 17.55 -11.65
C ASN A 558 -2.34 16.94 -12.99
N ILE A 559 -3.00 15.76 -12.97
CA ILE A 559 -3.62 15.18 -14.17
C ILE A 559 -4.80 16.03 -14.69
N PRO A 560 -5.74 16.51 -13.84
CA PRO A 560 -6.75 17.49 -14.26
C PRO A 560 -6.14 18.78 -14.80
N LEU A 561 -5.13 19.33 -14.12
CA LEU A 561 -4.49 20.59 -14.49
C LEU A 561 -3.86 20.53 -15.89
N LEU A 562 -3.18 19.44 -16.23
CA LEU A 562 -2.63 19.17 -17.57
C LEU A 562 -3.72 19.22 -18.66
N SER A 563 -4.86 18.56 -18.39
CA SER A 563 -6.00 18.52 -19.33
C SER A 563 -6.64 19.91 -19.50
N VAL A 564 -6.92 20.60 -18.39
CA VAL A 564 -7.51 21.94 -18.36
C VAL A 564 -6.63 22.98 -19.05
N ALA A 565 -5.31 22.95 -18.80
CA ALA A 565 -4.35 23.84 -19.46
C ALA A 565 -4.27 23.58 -20.98
N THR A 566 -4.36 22.31 -21.41
CA THR A 566 -4.39 21.97 -22.85
C THR A 566 -5.62 22.54 -23.53
N SER A 567 -6.82 22.34 -22.94
CA SER A 567 -8.08 22.80 -23.50
C SER A 567 -8.20 24.32 -23.55
N PHE A 568 -7.89 25.03 -22.45
CA PHE A 568 -8.00 26.49 -22.43
C PHE A 568 -7.06 27.17 -23.44
N VAL A 569 -5.83 26.69 -23.60
CA VAL A 569 -4.90 27.27 -24.59
C VAL A 569 -5.35 26.97 -26.02
N ALA A 570 -5.88 25.78 -26.30
CA ALA A 570 -6.46 25.48 -27.60
C ALA A 570 -7.70 26.34 -27.92
N GLU A 571 -8.56 26.59 -26.93
CA GLU A 571 -9.76 27.42 -27.04
C GLU A 571 -9.43 28.92 -27.26
N ASP A 572 -8.45 29.45 -26.52
CA ASP A 572 -7.95 30.84 -26.63
C ASP A 572 -7.26 31.07 -28.00
N ILE A 573 -6.47 30.11 -28.48
CA ILE A 573 -5.89 30.15 -29.83
C ILE A 573 -6.98 30.13 -30.91
N ALA A 574 -8.00 29.29 -30.78
CA ALA A 574 -9.06 29.19 -31.79
C ALA A 574 -9.87 30.49 -31.95
N LYS A 575 -10.21 31.14 -30.83
CA LYS A 575 -10.92 32.43 -30.83
C LYS A 575 -10.07 33.55 -31.44
N ASN A 576 -8.81 33.66 -31.03
CA ASN A 576 -7.87 34.64 -31.57
C ASN A 576 -7.39 34.32 -33.01
N GLN A 577 -7.92 33.26 -33.65
CA GLN A 577 -7.81 33.02 -35.09
C GLN A 577 -9.09 33.36 -35.87
N GLY A 578 -10.21 33.59 -35.19
CA GLY A 578 -11.45 34.10 -35.80
C GLY A 578 -11.48 35.62 -35.90
N ASP A 579 -10.92 36.32 -34.90
CA ASP A 579 -10.88 37.81 -34.84
C ASP A 579 -9.85 38.45 -35.78
N ASN A 580 -8.86 37.69 -36.26
CA ASN A 580 -7.69 38.20 -37.00
C ASN A 580 -7.72 37.87 -38.50
N SER A 581 -8.90 37.92 -39.16
CA SER A 581 -9.01 37.69 -40.60
C SER A 581 -8.46 38.84 -41.47
N ASP A 582 -8.37 40.05 -40.92
CA ASP A 582 -8.33 41.27 -41.74
C ASP A 582 -6.93 41.93 -41.87
N GLU A 583 -5.94 41.55 -41.06
CA GLU A 583 -4.57 42.10 -41.12
C GLU A 583 -3.53 41.12 -41.71
N ALA A 584 -3.81 40.63 -42.92
CA ALA A 584 -2.87 39.83 -43.70
C ALA A 584 -1.78 40.69 -44.37
N ASN A 585 -0.84 41.29 -43.59
CA ASN A 585 0.24 42.07 -44.20
C ASN A 585 1.63 41.99 -43.50
N GLY A 586 2.52 41.19 -44.09
CA GLY A 586 3.95 41.52 -44.23
C GLY A 586 4.85 41.66 -42.99
N ASN A 587 5.19 40.55 -42.32
CA ASN A 587 6.61 40.12 -42.17
C ASN A 587 6.78 38.77 -41.43
N GLY A 588 7.83 38.02 -41.78
CA GLY A 588 8.11 36.66 -41.28
C GLY A 588 8.66 36.55 -39.84
N MET A 589 8.34 37.47 -38.95
CA MET A 589 8.69 37.37 -37.52
C MET A 589 7.69 36.45 -36.81
N THR A 590 8.13 35.60 -35.89
CA THR A 590 7.19 34.79 -35.08
C THR A 590 6.53 35.68 -34.04
N GLU A 591 5.35 36.20 -34.38
CA GLU A 591 4.59 37.11 -33.53
C GLU A 591 4.23 36.45 -32.18
N ARG A 592 4.52 37.15 -31.07
CA ARG A 592 4.30 36.62 -29.72
C ARG A 592 2.82 36.70 -29.36
N LYS A 593 2.12 35.57 -29.37
CA LYS A 593 0.68 35.55 -29.07
C LYS A 593 0.39 36.02 -27.64
N GLN A 594 -0.55 36.95 -27.51
CA GLN A 594 -1.05 37.41 -26.21
C GLN A 594 -2.17 36.47 -25.75
N LEU A 595 -1.93 35.69 -24.70
CA LEU A 595 -2.83 34.60 -24.29
C LEU A 595 -3.07 34.63 -22.77
N ALA A 596 -4.26 35.08 -22.37
CA ALA A 596 -4.65 35.16 -20.95
C ALA A 596 -4.89 33.77 -20.33
N SER A 597 -5.24 32.77 -21.14
CA SER A 597 -5.32 31.36 -20.74
C SER A 597 -4.01 30.83 -20.16
N VAL A 598 -2.87 31.18 -20.77
CA VAL A 598 -1.54 30.74 -20.33
C VAL A 598 -1.19 31.33 -18.97
N SER A 599 -1.44 32.63 -18.78
CA SER A 599 -1.17 33.34 -17.52
C SER A 599 -2.01 32.78 -16.35
N THR A 600 -3.31 32.57 -16.59
CA THR A 600 -4.21 31.98 -15.58
C THR A 600 -3.88 30.52 -15.26
N ALA A 601 -3.54 29.70 -16.25
CA ALA A 601 -3.11 28.32 -16.04
C ALA A 601 -1.80 28.22 -15.23
N LEU A 602 -0.82 29.10 -15.50
CA LEU A 602 0.44 29.13 -14.76
C LEU A 602 0.26 29.63 -13.32
N LEU A 603 -0.54 30.67 -13.09
CA LEU A 603 -0.84 31.16 -11.73
C LEU A 603 -1.53 30.07 -10.89
N LEU A 604 -2.49 29.35 -11.48
CA LEU A 604 -3.15 28.21 -10.83
C LEU A 604 -2.15 27.08 -10.53
N ALA A 605 -1.23 26.79 -11.45
CA ALA A 605 -0.19 25.78 -11.27
C ALA A 605 0.79 26.13 -10.14
N VAL A 606 1.22 27.39 -10.04
CA VAL A 606 2.06 27.88 -8.94
C VAL A 606 1.30 27.75 -7.61
N GLY A 607 0.04 28.17 -7.54
CA GLY A 607 -0.78 28.07 -6.32
C GLY A 607 -0.98 26.62 -5.85
N ILE A 608 -1.37 25.72 -6.75
CA ILE A 608 -1.52 24.28 -6.45
C ILE A 608 -0.18 23.69 -6.02
N GLY A 609 0.92 23.97 -6.73
CA GLY A 609 2.22 23.39 -6.45
C GLY A 609 2.86 23.86 -5.15
N ILE A 610 2.62 25.11 -4.73
CA ILE A 610 3.02 25.60 -3.40
C ILE A 610 2.18 24.90 -2.32
N PHE A 611 0.87 24.77 -2.51
CA PHE A 611 0.01 24.03 -1.55
C PHE A 611 0.41 22.55 -1.44
N GLU A 612 0.69 21.88 -2.56
CA GLU A 612 1.20 20.51 -2.64
C GLU A 612 2.53 20.37 -1.89
N GLY A 613 3.49 21.26 -2.15
CA GLY A 613 4.80 21.27 -1.50
C GLY A 613 4.72 21.50 0.00
N LEU A 614 3.93 22.47 0.45
CA LEU A 614 3.72 22.73 1.89
C LEU A 614 3.03 21.54 2.58
N SER A 615 2.00 20.97 1.95
CA SER A 615 1.27 19.80 2.47
C SER A 615 2.17 18.57 2.60
N LEU A 616 2.97 18.26 1.57
CA LEU A 616 3.94 17.15 1.61
C LEU A 616 5.09 17.40 2.58
N TYR A 617 5.57 18.64 2.73
CA TYR A 617 6.68 18.98 3.63
C TYR A 617 6.29 18.79 5.10
N PHE A 618 5.21 19.45 5.54
CA PHE A 618 4.73 19.41 6.93
C PHE A 618 3.92 18.15 7.26
N GLY A 619 3.16 17.62 6.31
CA GLY A 619 2.39 16.38 6.46
C GLY A 619 3.20 15.09 6.31
N SER A 620 4.50 15.20 5.97
CA SER A 620 5.41 14.07 5.69
C SER A 620 5.30 12.91 6.68
N GLY A 621 5.43 13.18 7.99
CA GLY A 621 5.30 12.18 9.05
C GLY A 621 3.88 11.57 9.16
N VAL A 622 2.83 12.37 8.93
CA VAL A 622 1.44 11.90 8.95
C VAL A 622 1.17 10.94 7.78
N PHE A 623 1.66 11.26 6.58
CA PHE A 623 1.53 10.39 5.41
C PHE A 623 2.31 9.07 5.57
N LEU A 624 3.48 9.08 6.22
CA LEU A 624 4.23 7.86 6.53
C LEU A 624 3.52 6.98 7.55
N ASN A 625 2.95 7.57 8.60
CA ASN A 625 2.11 6.87 9.57
C ASN A 625 0.88 6.25 8.88
N LEU A 626 0.26 6.96 7.92
CA LEU A 626 -0.87 6.44 7.13
C LEU A 626 -0.49 5.26 6.24
N MET A 627 0.75 5.23 5.69
CA MET A 627 1.30 4.04 5.02
C MET A 627 1.50 2.85 5.97
N GLY A 628 1.40 3.04 7.29
CA GLY A 628 1.63 2.03 8.31
C GLY A 628 3.09 1.88 8.71
N ILE A 629 3.92 2.90 8.45
CA ILE A 629 5.28 2.98 9.00
C ILE A 629 5.18 3.67 10.36
N SER A 630 5.46 2.94 11.44
CA SER A 630 5.60 3.50 12.79
C SER A 630 6.87 4.33 12.91
N SER A 631 6.88 5.36 13.76
CA SER A 631 8.07 6.17 14.09
C SER A 631 9.24 5.35 14.66
N ALA A 632 8.97 4.14 15.17
CA ALA A 632 10.00 3.19 15.62
C ALA A 632 10.66 2.41 14.47
N SER A 633 10.16 2.51 13.23
CA SER A 633 10.73 1.83 12.07
C SER A 633 11.99 2.51 11.57
N SER A 634 13.03 1.73 11.25
CA SER A 634 14.27 2.20 10.63
C SER A 634 14.06 2.96 9.31
N MET A 635 12.93 2.74 8.62
CA MET A 635 12.58 3.49 7.42
C MET A 635 12.05 4.91 7.67
N HIS A 636 11.51 5.21 8.85
CA HIS A 636 10.64 6.37 9.06
C HIS A 636 11.37 7.70 8.88
N ALA A 637 12.42 7.95 9.66
CA ALA A 637 13.22 9.17 9.57
C ALA A 637 13.84 9.40 8.17
N PRO A 638 14.55 8.44 7.53
CA PRO A 638 15.06 8.63 6.17
C PRO A 638 13.96 8.79 5.11
N ALA A 639 12.78 8.16 5.29
CA ALA A 639 11.65 8.38 4.39
C ALA A 639 11.07 9.80 4.55
N GLN A 640 10.97 10.30 5.79
CA GLN A 640 10.47 11.65 6.09
C GLN A 640 11.41 12.71 5.52
N GLN A 641 12.72 12.58 5.74
CA GLN A 641 13.74 13.47 5.17
C GLN A 641 13.66 13.49 3.64
N PHE A 642 13.63 12.33 2.98
CA PHE A 642 13.51 12.25 1.52
C PHE A 642 12.20 12.87 1.02
N LEU A 643 11.07 12.62 1.69
CA LEU A 643 9.77 13.15 1.31
C LEU A 643 9.70 14.68 1.43
N SER A 644 10.14 15.24 2.57
CA SER A 644 10.19 16.69 2.77
C SER A 644 11.13 17.38 1.78
N LEU A 645 12.27 16.76 1.43
CA LEU A 645 13.14 17.29 0.38
C LEU A 645 12.47 17.22 -1.01
N ARG A 646 11.87 16.07 -1.38
CA ARG A 646 11.15 15.93 -2.67
C ARG A 646 9.98 16.90 -2.79
N ALA A 647 9.31 17.25 -1.68
CA ALA A 647 8.22 18.22 -1.64
C ALA A 647 8.62 19.61 -2.15
N LEU A 648 9.89 20.02 -1.99
CA LEU A 648 10.42 21.28 -2.55
C LEU A 648 10.41 21.30 -4.09
N GLY A 649 10.33 20.14 -4.74
CA GLY A 649 10.17 19.99 -6.19
C GLY A 649 8.71 20.01 -6.67
N ALA A 650 7.72 19.89 -5.79
CA ALA A 650 6.31 19.90 -6.18
C ALA A 650 5.90 21.16 -6.98
N PRO A 651 6.27 22.40 -6.57
CA PRO A 651 6.01 23.60 -7.38
C PRO A 651 6.55 23.49 -8.81
N ALA A 652 7.77 22.97 -8.97
CA ALA A 652 8.36 22.77 -10.29
C ALA A 652 7.62 21.70 -11.11
N VAL A 653 7.23 20.58 -10.50
CA VAL A 653 6.44 19.51 -11.16
C VAL A 653 5.12 20.05 -11.68
N VAL A 654 4.33 20.71 -10.82
CA VAL A 654 2.99 21.21 -11.17
C VAL A 654 3.06 22.23 -12.32
N VAL A 655 4.01 23.17 -12.25
CA VAL A 655 4.23 24.15 -13.31
C VAL A 655 4.73 23.49 -14.60
N SER A 656 5.61 22.47 -14.53
CA SER A 656 6.04 21.72 -15.72
C SER A 656 4.88 20.99 -16.41
N LEU A 657 3.92 20.46 -15.64
CA LEU A 657 2.75 19.76 -16.17
C LEU A 657 1.73 20.73 -16.79
N ALA A 658 1.53 21.92 -16.19
CA ALA A 658 0.76 22.99 -16.81
C ALA A 658 1.42 23.46 -18.12
N LEU A 659 2.74 23.66 -18.14
CA LEU A 659 3.51 24.02 -19.34
C LEU A 659 3.43 22.94 -20.43
N GLN A 660 3.48 21.66 -20.07
CA GLN A 660 3.22 20.57 -21.01
C GLN A 660 1.83 20.67 -21.64
N GLY A 661 0.80 21.05 -20.88
CA GLY A 661 -0.54 21.29 -21.41
C GLY A 661 -0.59 22.47 -22.36
N VAL A 662 0.00 23.60 -21.96
CA VAL A 662 0.15 24.82 -22.79
C VAL A 662 0.82 24.50 -24.13
N PHE A 663 1.96 23.79 -24.14
CA PHE A 663 2.65 23.40 -25.36
C PHE A 663 1.86 22.40 -26.22
N ARG A 664 1.11 21.47 -25.62
CA ARG A 664 0.18 20.60 -26.35
C ARG A 664 -0.96 21.40 -26.99
N GLY A 665 -1.47 22.44 -26.32
CA GLY A 665 -2.43 23.40 -26.89
C GLY A 665 -1.87 24.17 -28.09
N PHE A 666 -0.60 24.57 -28.04
CA PHE A 666 0.15 25.10 -29.18
C PHE A 666 0.46 24.08 -30.29
N LYS A 667 0.08 22.80 -30.13
CA LYS A 667 0.45 21.67 -31.00
C LYS A 667 1.97 21.41 -31.08
N ASP A 668 2.76 21.96 -30.15
CA ASP A 668 4.20 21.74 -30.02
C ASP A 668 4.50 20.62 -29.01
N THR A 669 4.50 19.38 -29.48
CA THR A 669 4.85 18.21 -28.65
C THR A 669 6.36 17.97 -28.55
N LYS A 670 7.19 18.67 -29.34
CA LYS A 670 8.65 18.46 -29.40
C LYS A 670 9.37 19.22 -28.29
N THR A 671 9.02 20.49 -28.07
CA THR A 671 9.63 21.33 -27.04
C THR A 671 9.54 20.70 -25.63
N PRO A 672 8.39 20.15 -25.20
CA PRO A 672 8.30 19.47 -23.90
C PRO A 672 9.23 18.25 -23.76
N VAL A 673 9.30 17.38 -24.78
CA VAL A 673 10.14 16.17 -24.76
C VAL A 673 11.63 16.53 -24.70
N PHE A 674 12.04 17.58 -25.41
CA PHE A 674 13.41 18.10 -25.36
C PHE A 674 13.79 18.62 -23.97
N CYS A 675 12.94 19.45 -23.34
CA CYS A 675 13.17 19.95 -21.98
C CYS A 675 13.19 18.83 -20.94
N LEU A 676 12.27 17.86 -21.04
CA LEU A 676 12.24 16.66 -20.18
C LEU A 676 13.49 15.80 -20.37
N GLY A 677 13.97 15.64 -21.61
CA GLY A 677 15.21 14.92 -21.92
C GLY A 677 16.43 15.51 -21.22
N ILE A 678 16.63 16.83 -21.34
CA ILE A 678 17.75 17.53 -20.69
C ILE A 678 17.63 17.43 -19.16
N GLY A 679 16.45 17.71 -18.61
CA GLY A 679 16.24 17.65 -17.16
C GLY A 679 16.49 16.26 -16.58
N ASN A 680 15.81 15.23 -17.07
CA ASN A 680 16.02 13.85 -16.58
C ASN A 680 17.46 13.38 -16.76
N THR A 681 18.14 13.75 -17.86
CA THR A 681 19.56 13.44 -18.06
C THR A 681 20.44 14.13 -17.00
N SER A 682 20.16 15.39 -16.64
CA SER A 682 20.84 16.08 -15.55
C SER A 682 20.66 15.40 -14.19
N ALA A 683 19.47 14.84 -13.90
CA ALA A 683 19.25 14.04 -12.68
C ALA A 683 20.19 12.82 -12.63
N VAL A 684 20.27 12.07 -13.74
CA VAL A 684 21.11 10.87 -13.86
C VAL A 684 22.59 11.16 -13.68
N PHE A 685 23.07 12.33 -14.11
CA PHE A 685 24.44 12.81 -13.83
C PHE A 685 24.62 13.32 -12.39
N LEU A 686 23.62 13.99 -11.81
CA LEU A 686 23.68 14.54 -10.46
C LEU A 686 23.66 13.46 -9.36
N PHE A 687 22.96 12.34 -9.58
CA PHE A 687 22.86 11.24 -8.60
C PHE A 687 24.23 10.79 -8.05
N PRO A 688 25.19 10.26 -8.82
CA PRO A 688 26.46 9.79 -8.26
C PRO A 688 27.29 10.92 -7.61
N ILE A 689 27.16 12.15 -8.10
CA ILE A 689 27.87 13.33 -7.58
C ILE A 689 27.34 13.69 -6.18
N LEU A 690 26.03 13.92 -6.04
CA LEU A 690 25.44 14.31 -4.76
C LEU A 690 25.39 13.15 -3.75
N MET A 691 25.10 11.93 -4.20
CA MET A 691 24.93 10.78 -3.32
C MET A 691 26.27 10.25 -2.78
N TYR A 692 27.29 10.08 -3.64
CA TYR A 692 28.55 9.43 -3.26
C TYR A 692 29.72 10.42 -3.08
N TYR A 693 29.93 11.35 -4.02
CA TYR A 693 31.08 12.27 -3.93
C TYR A 693 30.90 13.30 -2.80
N PHE A 694 29.73 13.95 -2.74
CA PHE A 694 29.34 14.81 -1.60
C PHE A 694 28.80 14.03 -0.39
N LYS A 695 28.75 12.69 -0.46
CA LYS A 695 28.28 11.77 0.60
C LYS A 695 26.86 12.06 1.16
N LEU A 696 26.01 12.79 0.44
CA LEU A 696 24.66 13.15 0.92
C LEU A 696 23.68 11.97 0.89
N GLY A 697 24.08 10.81 0.37
CA GLY A 697 23.26 9.59 0.36
C GLY A 697 21.87 9.83 -0.23
N VAL A 698 20.82 9.43 0.51
CA VAL A 698 19.41 9.57 0.09
C VAL A 698 18.99 11.04 -0.08
N THR A 699 19.51 11.96 0.74
CA THR A 699 19.32 13.41 0.59
C THR A 699 19.89 13.91 -0.74
N GLY A 700 21.03 13.37 -1.16
CA GLY A 700 21.63 13.67 -2.47
C GLY A 700 20.76 13.27 -3.65
N ALA A 701 20.03 12.16 -3.56
CA ALA A 701 19.08 11.74 -4.58
C ALA A 701 17.88 12.71 -4.66
N ALA A 702 17.28 13.06 -3.51
CA ALA A 702 16.17 14.01 -3.47
C ALA A 702 16.54 15.36 -4.09
N ILE A 703 17.72 15.90 -3.74
CA ILE A 703 18.23 17.18 -4.28
C ILE A 703 18.48 17.06 -5.79
N SER A 704 19.05 15.95 -6.28
CA SER A 704 19.27 15.70 -7.72
C SER A 704 17.96 15.80 -8.50
N THR A 705 16.92 15.09 -8.03
CA THR A 705 15.62 15.03 -8.70
C THR A 705 14.88 16.37 -8.61
N VAL A 706 14.91 17.07 -7.46
CA VAL A 706 14.34 18.42 -7.33
C VAL A 706 15.02 19.42 -8.26
N THR A 707 16.36 19.44 -8.30
CA THR A 707 17.15 20.31 -9.19
C THR A 707 16.78 20.07 -10.66
N SER A 708 16.66 18.81 -11.07
CA SER A 708 16.24 18.46 -12.43
C SER A 708 14.83 18.98 -12.78
N GLN A 709 13.89 18.93 -11.83
CA GLN A 709 12.52 19.41 -12.02
C GLN A 709 12.49 20.94 -12.23
N TYR A 710 13.31 21.70 -11.48
CA TYR A 710 13.47 23.14 -11.73
C TYR A 710 14.16 23.43 -13.08
N ILE A 711 15.13 22.62 -13.52
CA ILE A 711 15.76 22.74 -14.85
C ILE A 711 14.72 22.54 -15.97
N VAL A 712 13.87 21.50 -15.88
CA VAL A 712 12.78 21.29 -16.86
C VAL A 712 11.87 22.52 -16.93
N THR A 713 11.40 23.01 -15.78
CA THR A 713 10.47 24.15 -15.70
C THR A 713 11.09 25.43 -16.21
N PHE A 714 12.34 25.74 -15.86
CA PHE A 714 13.05 26.90 -16.40
C PHE A 714 13.19 26.84 -17.93
N LEU A 715 13.60 25.69 -18.47
CA LEU A 715 13.72 25.50 -19.92
C LEU A 715 12.36 25.61 -20.65
N MET A 716 11.29 25.08 -20.06
CA MET A 716 9.93 25.23 -20.61
C MET A 716 9.45 26.69 -20.57
N ILE A 717 9.68 27.44 -19.48
CA ILE A 717 9.33 28.86 -19.38
C ILE A 717 10.12 29.71 -20.39
N TRP A 718 11.42 29.41 -20.59
CA TRP A 718 12.23 30.10 -21.61
C TRP A 718 11.66 29.88 -23.02
N HIS A 719 11.32 28.65 -23.39
CA HIS A 719 10.71 28.38 -24.69
C HIS A 719 9.30 29.00 -24.82
N LEU A 720 8.55 29.12 -23.74
CA LEU A 720 7.25 29.80 -23.74
C LEU A 720 7.38 31.31 -23.97
N ASN A 721 8.36 31.97 -23.32
CA ASN A 721 8.63 33.41 -23.48
C ASN A 721 9.11 33.78 -24.90
N LYS A 722 9.58 32.79 -25.69
CA LYS A 722 9.84 32.96 -27.13
C LYS A 722 8.56 32.90 -27.99
N ARG A 723 7.44 32.37 -27.47
CA ARG A 723 6.19 32.10 -28.20
C ARG A 723 5.03 33.04 -27.81
N ALA A 724 4.95 33.44 -26.55
CA ALA A 724 3.80 34.16 -25.99
C ALA A 724 4.21 35.28 -25.03
N VAL A 725 3.40 36.34 -24.97
CA VAL A 725 3.52 37.38 -23.93
C VAL A 725 2.61 37.00 -22.76
N LEU A 726 3.16 36.99 -21.54
CA LEU A 726 2.38 36.80 -20.32
C LEU A 726 1.65 38.10 -19.97
N LEU A 727 0.37 38.17 -20.33
CA LEU A 727 -0.54 39.23 -19.88
C LEU A 727 -0.94 39.05 -18.40
N PRO A 728 -1.35 40.12 -17.68
CA PRO A 728 -2.00 39.99 -16.39
C PRO A 728 -3.30 39.16 -16.51
N PRO A 729 -3.61 38.27 -15.54
CA PRO A 729 -4.76 37.38 -15.62
C PRO A 729 -6.08 38.15 -15.51
N LYS A 730 -7.00 37.95 -16.47
CA LYS A 730 -8.37 38.47 -16.39
C LYS A 730 -9.21 37.59 -15.43
N PRO A 731 -9.69 38.10 -14.27
CA PRO A 731 -10.57 37.32 -13.41
C PRO A 731 -11.93 37.07 -14.10
N GLY A 732 -12.50 35.88 -13.90
CA GLY A 732 -13.82 35.50 -14.42
C GLY A 732 -13.86 34.67 -15.71
N ALA A 733 -12.75 34.53 -16.45
CA ALA A 733 -12.73 33.80 -17.73
C ALA A 733 -12.90 32.26 -17.61
N LEU A 734 -12.72 31.67 -16.43
CA LEU A 734 -12.75 30.21 -16.26
C LEU A 734 -14.18 29.66 -16.15
N LYS A 735 -14.70 29.03 -17.22
CA LYS A 735 -15.92 28.18 -17.20
C LYS A 735 -15.68 26.83 -16.48
N PHE A 736 -15.20 26.89 -15.24
CA PHE A 736 -14.70 25.77 -14.43
C PHE A 736 -15.72 24.63 -14.28
N GLY A 737 -17.01 24.96 -14.13
CA GLY A 737 -18.09 23.97 -13.90
C GLY A 737 -18.36 23.01 -15.07
N CYS A 738 -18.07 23.39 -16.32
CA CYS A 738 -18.23 22.49 -17.46
C CYS A 738 -17.07 21.47 -17.50
N TYR A 739 -15.84 21.96 -17.47
CA TYR A 739 -14.63 21.12 -17.49
C TYR A 739 -14.54 20.18 -16.27
N MET A 740 -14.99 20.62 -15.08
CA MET A 740 -15.09 19.76 -13.89
C MET A 740 -16.05 18.57 -14.07
N LYS A 741 -17.11 18.69 -14.88
CA LYS A 741 -18.08 17.60 -15.11
C LYS A 741 -17.46 16.44 -15.89
N SER A 742 -16.67 16.74 -16.92
CA SER A 742 -15.95 15.71 -17.70
C SER A 742 -14.66 15.25 -17.01
N GLY A 743 -13.91 16.18 -16.40
CA GLY A 743 -12.72 15.90 -15.62
C GLY A 743 -12.99 15.03 -14.37
N GLY A 744 -14.19 15.14 -13.78
CA GLY A 744 -14.61 14.35 -12.61
C GLY A 744 -14.59 12.84 -12.84
N PHE A 745 -14.94 12.37 -14.05
CA PHE A 745 -14.85 10.94 -14.39
C PHE A 745 -13.39 10.47 -14.52
N LEU A 746 -12.52 11.28 -15.14
CA LEU A 746 -11.09 10.99 -15.24
C LEU A 746 -10.40 11.05 -13.86
N LEU A 747 -10.86 11.94 -12.97
CA LEU A 747 -10.46 11.98 -11.55
C LEU A 747 -10.85 10.70 -10.81
N GLY A 748 -12.11 10.25 -10.93
CA GLY A 748 -12.58 9.00 -10.31
C GLY A 748 -11.77 7.78 -10.74
N ARG A 749 -11.47 7.65 -12.05
CA ARG A 749 -10.54 6.63 -12.57
C ARG A 749 -9.16 6.76 -11.94
N THR A 750 -8.59 7.97 -11.97
CA THR A 750 -7.21 8.24 -11.51
C THR A 750 -7.04 7.93 -10.03
N LEU A 751 -7.98 8.37 -9.18
CA LEU A 751 -8.00 8.07 -7.76
C LEU A 751 -8.09 6.56 -7.50
N ALA A 752 -8.92 5.82 -8.23
CA ALA A 752 -9.00 4.36 -8.09
C ALA A 752 -7.67 3.65 -8.41
N VAL A 753 -6.96 4.06 -9.46
CA VAL A 753 -5.63 3.52 -9.81
C VAL A 753 -4.59 3.88 -8.73
N LEU A 754 -4.52 5.15 -8.32
CA LEU A 754 -3.53 5.65 -7.37
C LEU A 754 -3.74 5.04 -5.98
N THR A 755 -4.97 4.96 -5.48
CA THR A 755 -5.28 4.34 -4.18
C THR A 755 -4.94 2.85 -4.17
N THR A 756 -5.29 2.10 -5.23
CA THR A 756 -4.99 0.66 -5.30
C THR A 756 -3.48 0.39 -5.32
N THR A 757 -2.72 1.14 -6.13
CA THR A 757 -1.26 1.00 -6.21
C THR A 757 -0.55 1.48 -4.94
N THR A 758 -1.03 2.56 -4.32
CA THR A 758 -0.48 3.07 -3.05
C THR A 758 -0.78 2.13 -1.88
N LEU A 759 -1.95 1.49 -1.85
CA LEU A 759 -2.27 0.46 -0.87
C LEU A 759 -1.33 -0.75 -1.02
N ALA A 760 -0.99 -1.15 -2.25
CA ALA A 760 0.02 -2.19 -2.47
C ALA A 760 1.39 -1.79 -1.88
N THR A 761 1.86 -0.56 -2.11
CA THR A 761 3.09 -0.04 -1.49
C THR A 761 3.01 -0.04 0.04
N SER A 762 1.88 0.38 0.62
CA SER A 762 1.64 0.35 2.08
C SER A 762 1.71 -1.08 2.65
N MET A 763 1.12 -2.06 1.97
CA MET A 763 1.17 -3.47 2.38
C MET A 763 2.56 -4.10 2.19
N ALA A 764 3.40 -3.58 1.29
CA ALA A 764 4.81 -3.95 1.20
C ALA A 764 5.65 -3.30 2.31
N ALA A 765 5.43 -2.00 2.59
CA ALA A 765 6.13 -1.26 3.65
C ALA A 765 5.93 -1.89 5.05
N ARG A 766 4.71 -2.38 5.33
CA ARG A 766 4.37 -3.07 6.59
C ARG A 766 5.10 -4.41 6.79
N GLN A 767 5.75 -4.96 5.76
CA GLN A 767 6.57 -6.17 5.84
C GLN A 767 8.07 -5.86 6.09
N GLY A 768 8.40 -4.60 6.37
CA GLY A 768 9.74 -4.17 6.74
C GLY A 768 10.65 -3.81 5.55
N PRO A 769 11.87 -3.34 5.84
CA PRO A 769 12.68 -2.63 4.85
C PRO A 769 13.14 -3.52 3.68
N ILE A 770 13.54 -4.77 3.95
CA ILE A 770 14.07 -5.68 2.93
C ILE A 770 12.97 -6.06 1.93
N ALA A 771 11.76 -6.35 2.42
CA ALA A 771 10.61 -6.67 1.58
C ALA A 771 10.16 -5.46 0.74
N MET A 772 10.13 -4.27 1.32
CA MET A 772 9.77 -3.04 0.60
C MET A 772 10.83 -2.60 -0.42
N ALA A 773 12.12 -2.77 -0.13
CA ALA A 773 13.20 -2.54 -1.10
C ALA A 773 13.08 -3.48 -2.31
N ALA A 774 12.78 -4.77 -2.07
CA ALA A 774 12.51 -5.73 -3.15
C ALA A 774 11.24 -5.36 -3.94
N HIS A 775 10.19 -4.92 -3.25
CA HIS A 775 8.96 -4.42 -3.89
C HIS A 775 9.25 -3.23 -4.82
N GLN A 776 10.05 -2.26 -4.38
CA GLN A 776 10.41 -1.08 -5.18
C GLN A 776 11.13 -1.47 -6.48
N ILE A 777 12.10 -2.39 -6.44
CA ILE A 777 12.79 -2.84 -7.66
C ILE A 777 11.82 -3.54 -8.61
N CYS A 778 11.01 -4.47 -8.10
CA CYS A 778 10.01 -5.19 -8.90
C CYS A 778 8.99 -4.23 -9.54
N LEU A 779 8.42 -3.32 -8.75
CA LEU A 779 7.41 -2.36 -9.20
C LEU A 779 7.98 -1.37 -10.21
N GLN A 780 9.20 -0.87 -10.01
CA GLN A 780 9.83 0.10 -10.92
C GLN A 780 10.15 -0.51 -12.29
N VAL A 781 10.68 -1.74 -12.33
CA VAL A 781 10.91 -2.47 -13.61
C VAL A 781 9.58 -2.80 -14.29
N TRP A 782 8.59 -3.27 -13.53
CA TRP A 782 7.25 -3.61 -14.02
C TRP A 782 6.53 -2.40 -14.64
N LEU A 783 6.58 -1.23 -14.00
CA LEU A 783 6.04 0.03 -14.54
C LEU A 783 6.80 0.50 -15.79
N ALA A 784 8.13 0.56 -15.72
CA ALA A 784 8.94 1.10 -16.81
C ALA A 784 8.79 0.31 -18.12
N VAL A 785 8.69 -1.03 -18.04
CA VAL A 785 8.43 -1.88 -19.20
C VAL A 785 6.98 -1.74 -19.70
N SER A 786 6.01 -1.58 -18.79
CA SER A 786 4.59 -1.41 -19.17
C SER A 786 4.32 -0.13 -19.97
N LEU A 787 5.11 0.93 -19.78
CA LEU A 787 4.94 2.22 -20.47
C LEU A 787 5.31 2.18 -21.96
N ILE A 788 6.10 1.18 -22.40
CA ILE A 788 6.31 0.87 -23.83
C ILE A 788 4.95 0.56 -24.52
N THR A 789 4.08 -0.10 -23.75
CA THR A 789 2.77 -0.58 -24.15
C THR A 789 1.72 0.57 -24.13
N ASP A 790 1.85 1.51 -23.19
CA ASP A 790 1.03 2.73 -23.10
C ASP A 790 1.28 3.68 -24.30
N ALA A 791 2.52 3.75 -24.81
CA ALA A 791 2.83 4.50 -26.03
C ALA A 791 2.13 3.96 -27.29
N LEU A 792 1.98 2.63 -27.39
CA LEU A 792 1.19 1.99 -28.44
C LEU A 792 -0.31 2.26 -28.24
N ALA A 793 -0.80 2.21 -27.00
CA ALA A 793 -2.19 2.54 -26.66
C ALA A 793 -2.56 3.98 -27.05
N ALA A 794 -1.74 4.96 -26.69
CA ALA A 794 -1.92 6.38 -27.05
C ALA A 794 -1.87 6.61 -28.57
N SER A 795 -1.10 5.82 -29.31
CA SER A 795 -1.06 5.87 -30.78
C SER A 795 -2.36 5.33 -31.40
N GLY A 796 -2.86 4.20 -30.89
CA GLY A 796 -4.15 3.62 -31.28
C GLY A 796 -5.33 4.54 -30.95
N GLN A 797 -5.31 5.17 -29.77
CA GLN A 797 -6.29 6.17 -29.35
C GLN A 797 -6.43 7.30 -30.39
N ALA A 798 -5.32 7.86 -30.85
CA ALA A 798 -5.31 8.97 -31.81
C ALA A 798 -5.89 8.57 -33.18
N LEU A 799 -5.49 7.42 -33.71
CA LEU A 799 -6.01 6.92 -34.99
C LEU A 799 -7.49 6.56 -34.92
N ILE A 800 -7.96 5.97 -33.82
CA ILE A 800 -9.38 5.67 -33.60
C ILE A 800 -10.18 6.96 -33.51
N ALA A 801 -9.75 7.94 -32.70
CA ALA A 801 -10.45 9.23 -32.59
C ALA A 801 -10.62 9.92 -33.95
N SER A 802 -9.58 9.91 -34.81
CA SER A 802 -9.66 10.48 -36.16
C SER A 802 -10.50 9.65 -37.14
N SER A 803 -10.59 8.34 -36.95
CA SER A 803 -11.36 7.45 -37.83
C SER A 803 -12.85 7.45 -37.47
N VAL A 804 -13.18 7.48 -36.16
CA VAL A 804 -14.54 7.65 -35.63
C VAL A 804 -15.12 9.00 -36.07
N SER A 805 -14.36 10.10 -35.96
CA SER A 805 -14.85 11.43 -36.37
C SER A 805 -15.10 11.56 -37.88
N LYS A 806 -14.51 10.67 -38.70
CA LYS A 806 -14.76 10.55 -40.15
C LYS A 806 -15.86 9.55 -40.49
N GLY A 807 -16.39 8.82 -39.51
CA GLY A 807 -17.35 7.72 -39.72
C GLY A 807 -16.75 6.45 -40.35
N ASP A 808 -15.42 6.32 -40.43
CA ASP A 808 -14.76 5.14 -41.01
C ASP A 808 -14.62 4.01 -39.97
N TYR A 809 -15.76 3.40 -39.64
CA TYR A 809 -15.83 2.29 -38.69
C TYR A 809 -15.11 1.02 -39.16
N ARG A 810 -14.81 0.88 -40.47
CA ARG A 810 -14.01 -0.25 -40.99
C ARG A 810 -12.54 -0.05 -40.63
N SER A 811 -11.98 1.14 -40.86
CA SER A 811 -10.63 1.46 -40.36
C SER A 811 -10.54 1.40 -38.84
N VAL A 812 -11.57 1.82 -38.08
CA VAL A 812 -11.59 1.65 -36.60
C VAL A 812 -11.51 0.17 -36.21
N LYS A 813 -12.25 -0.71 -36.89
CA LYS A 813 -12.22 -2.17 -36.67
C LYS A 813 -10.83 -2.74 -36.98
N ASP A 814 -10.23 -2.36 -38.11
CA ASP A 814 -8.87 -2.79 -38.52
C ASP A 814 -7.79 -2.33 -37.53
N ILE A 815 -7.83 -1.06 -37.11
CA ILE A 815 -6.92 -0.50 -36.09
C ILE A 815 -7.08 -1.24 -34.76
N THR A 816 -8.33 -1.46 -34.31
CA THR A 816 -8.62 -2.13 -33.03
C THR A 816 -8.03 -3.53 -32.98
N TYR A 817 -8.27 -4.36 -33.99
CA TYR A 817 -7.71 -5.72 -34.05
C TYR A 817 -6.18 -5.70 -34.19
N PHE A 818 -5.61 -4.79 -34.98
CA PHE A 818 -4.17 -4.72 -35.16
C PHE A 818 -3.44 -4.30 -33.87
N VAL A 819 -3.93 -3.25 -33.18
CA VAL A 819 -3.34 -2.76 -31.94
C VAL A 819 -3.45 -3.80 -30.82
N LEU A 820 -4.60 -4.48 -30.66
CA LEU A 820 -4.74 -5.59 -29.71
C LEU A 820 -3.77 -6.74 -30.00
N THR A 821 -3.63 -7.13 -31.26
CA THR A 821 -2.74 -8.24 -31.66
C THR A 821 -1.27 -7.90 -31.41
N ILE A 822 -0.81 -6.72 -31.83
CA ILE A 822 0.56 -6.26 -31.58
C ILE A 822 0.81 -6.05 -30.08
N GLY A 823 -0.18 -5.53 -29.34
CA GLY A 823 -0.11 -5.38 -27.89
C GLY A 823 0.10 -6.73 -27.17
N PHE A 824 -0.66 -7.76 -27.54
CA PHE A 824 -0.48 -9.11 -26.99
C PHE A 824 0.91 -9.69 -27.33
N VAL A 825 1.32 -9.62 -28.60
CA VAL A 825 2.65 -10.10 -29.04
C VAL A 825 3.78 -9.35 -28.32
N MET A 826 3.64 -8.04 -28.14
CA MET A 826 4.59 -7.20 -27.40
C MET A 826 4.63 -7.60 -25.92
N GLY A 827 3.49 -7.76 -25.26
CA GLY A 827 3.42 -8.21 -23.85
C GLY A 827 4.03 -9.59 -23.63
N VAL A 828 3.81 -10.55 -24.54
CA VAL A 828 4.44 -11.88 -24.52
C VAL A 828 5.95 -11.79 -24.78
N THR A 829 6.39 -10.94 -25.70
CA THR A 829 7.82 -10.72 -25.98
C THR A 829 8.53 -10.11 -24.76
N LEU A 830 7.92 -9.11 -24.12
CA LEU A 830 8.42 -8.49 -22.90
C LEU A 830 8.45 -9.47 -21.72
N ALA A 831 7.43 -10.33 -21.59
CA ALA A 831 7.43 -11.42 -20.62
C ALA A 831 8.59 -12.41 -20.84
N ALA A 832 8.85 -12.82 -22.09
CA ALA A 832 9.96 -13.72 -22.41
C ALA A 832 11.33 -13.09 -22.11
N ILE A 833 11.54 -11.83 -22.54
CA ILE A 833 12.79 -11.09 -22.28
C ILE A 833 13.03 -10.95 -20.78
N LEU A 834 12.03 -10.48 -20.01
CA LEU A 834 12.15 -10.34 -18.55
C LEU A 834 12.30 -11.68 -17.84
N GLY A 835 11.59 -12.73 -18.27
CA GLY A 835 11.69 -14.06 -17.66
C GLY A 835 13.11 -14.62 -17.68
N VAL A 836 13.88 -14.34 -18.74
CA VAL A 836 15.30 -14.74 -18.85
C VAL A 836 16.23 -13.72 -18.19
N SER A 837 16.01 -12.41 -18.36
CA SER A 837 16.99 -11.39 -17.94
C SER A 837 16.84 -10.88 -16.51
N PHE A 838 15.65 -10.98 -15.90
CA PHE A 838 15.32 -10.26 -14.67
C PHE A 838 16.22 -10.64 -13.48
N GLY A 839 16.56 -11.93 -13.33
CA GLY A 839 17.46 -12.41 -12.27
C GLY A 839 18.86 -11.77 -12.28
N SER A 840 19.30 -11.30 -13.45
CA SER A 840 20.51 -10.51 -13.66
C SER A 840 20.25 -9.01 -13.52
N ILE A 841 19.16 -8.49 -14.09
CA ILE A 841 18.77 -7.07 -14.00
C ILE A 841 18.70 -6.59 -12.55
N VAL A 842 18.11 -7.37 -11.63
CA VAL A 842 18.02 -7.00 -10.19
C VAL A 842 19.40 -6.71 -9.58
N THR A 843 20.46 -7.39 -10.02
CA THR A 843 21.84 -7.16 -9.49
C THR A 843 22.42 -5.81 -9.87
N LEU A 844 21.84 -5.11 -10.86
CA LEU A 844 22.22 -3.73 -11.17
C LEU A 844 21.75 -2.78 -10.06
N PHE A 845 20.57 -3.03 -9.48
CA PHE A 845 19.92 -2.16 -8.49
C PHE A 845 20.49 -2.31 -7.09
N THR A 846 20.87 -3.52 -6.67
CA THR A 846 21.40 -3.74 -5.33
C THR A 846 22.38 -4.92 -5.25
N LYS A 847 23.22 -4.88 -4.21
CA LYS A 847 24.12 -5.96 -3.80
C LYS A 847 23.65 -6.67 -2.51
N ASP A 848 22.58 -6.21 -1.88
CA ASP A 848 22.06 -6.79 -0.64
C ASP A 848 21.48 -8.19 -0.91
N VAL A 849 21.96 -9.19 -0.17
CA VAL A 849 21.60 -10.61 -0.38
C VAL A 849 20.14 -10.92 0.00
N GLY A 850 19.57 -10.22 0.97
CA GLY A 850 18.17 -10.37 1.38
C GLY A 850 17.21 -9.77 0.35
N VAL A 851 17.51 -8.55 -0.11
CA VAL A 851 16.74 -7.91 -1.18
C VAL A 851 16.87 -8.70 -2.48
N LEU A 852 18.06 -9.20 -2.83
CA LEU A 852 18.26 -10.06 -4.00
C LEU A 852 17.46 -11.36 -3.91
N ALA A 853 17.39 -12.00 -2.75
CA ALA A 853 16.61 -13.22 -2.56
C ALA A 853 15.10 -12.96 -2.79
N ILE A 854 14.53 -11.94 -2.15
CA ILE A 854 13.11 -11.61 -2.27
C ILE A 854 12.78 -11.08 -3.68
N ALA A 855 13.57 -10.16 -4.23
CA ALA A 855 13.28 -9.57 -5.54
C ALA A 855 13.29 -10.63 -6.66
N ARG A 856 14.15 -11.66 -6.58
CA ARG A 856 14.18 -12.77 -7.55
C ARG A 856 12.90 -13.60 -7.56
N THR A 857 12.22 -13.81 -6.42
CA THR A 857 10.92 -14.52 -6.43
C THR A 857 9.81 -13.68 -7.07
N GLY A 858 10.01 -12.37 -7.21
CA GLY A 858 9.17 -11.45 -7.98
C GLY A 858 9.21 -11.65 -9.50
N VAL A 859 10.06 -12.52 -10.05
CA VAL A 859 10.17 -12.73 -11.51
C VAL A 859 8.84 -13.04 -12.18
N LEU A 860 7.98 -13.86 -11.56
CA LEU A 860 6.65 -14.20 -12.10
C LEU A 860 5.71 -12.99 -12.14
N PHE A 861 5.77 -12.12 -11.14
CA PHE A 861 5.01 -10.86 -11.14
C PHE A 861 5.51 -9.91 -12.22
N VAL A 862 6.83 -9.71 -12.30
CA VAL A 862 7.43 -8.73 -13.22
C VAL A 862 7.31 -9.16 -14.69
N SER A 863 7.42 -10.46 -14.99
CA SER A 863 7.37 -10.98 -16.37
C SER A 863 5.98 -11.48 -16.79
N ALA A 864 5.37 -12.41 -16.06
CA ALA A 864 4.18 -13.11 -16.52
C ALA A 864 2.90 -12.25 -16.53
N SER A 865 2.88 -11.11 -15.84
CA SER A 865 1.78 -10.14 -15.95
C SER A 865 1.88 -9.22 -17.17
N GLN A 866 3.01 -9.13 -17.87
CA GLN A 866 3.18 -8.18 -18.99
C GLN A 866 2.14 -8.32 -20.11
N PRO A 867 1.64 -9.52 -20.50
CA PRO A 867 0.54 -9.64 -21.46
C PRO A 867 -0.79 -9.05 -20.94
N LEU A 868 -1.05 -9.18 -19.63
CA LEU A 868 -2.24 -8.58 -18.98
C LEU A 868 -2.11 -7.06 -18.90
N ASN A 869 -0.92 -6.56 -18.52
CA ASN A 869 -0.62 -5.13 -18.52
C ASN A 869 -0.82 -4.55 -19.91
N ALA A 870 -0.19 -5.15 -20.93
CA ALA A 870 -0.24 -4.71 -22.32
C ALA A 870 -1.69 -4.52 -22.79
N LEU A 871 -2.51 -5.56 -22.64
CA LEU A 871 -3.92 -5.50 -23.03
C LEU A 871 -4.72 -4.50 -22.18
N ALA A 872 -4.42 -4.34 -20.88
CA ALA A 872 -5.08 -3.34 -20.04
C ALA A 872 -4.80 -1.89 -20.50
N PHE A 873 -3.53 -1.54 -20.76
CA PHE A 873 -3.17 -0.20 -21.27
C PHE A 873 -3.76 0.06 -22.65
N ILE A 874 -3.64 -0.92 -23.57
CA ILE A 874 -4.22 -0.85 -24.92
C ILE A 874 -5.72 -0.58 -24.84
N VAL A 875 -6.47 -1.39 -24.07
CA VAL A 875 -7.92 -1.30 -24.01
C VAL A 875 -8.40 -0.01 -23.32
N ASP A 876 -7.67 0.54 -22.34
CA ASP A 876 -7.89 1.91 -21.85
C ASP A 876 -7.79 2.94 -23.01
N GLY A 877 -6.73 2.88 -23.82
CA GLY A 877 -6.52 3.76 -24.98
C GLY A 877 -7.59 3.61 -26.08
N LEU A 878 -8.07 2.37 -26.32
CA LEU A 878 -9.18 2.11 -27.24
C LEU A 878 -10.48 2.80 -26.77
N HIS A 879 -10.83 2.70 -25.48
CA HIS A 879 -12.00 3.39 -24.91
C HIS A 879 -11.88 4.90 -24.97
N TYR A 880 -10.67 5.45 -24.81
CA TYR A 880 -10.40 6.87 -24.97
C TYR A 880 -10.51 7.33 -26.43
N GLY A 881 -10.17 6.47 -27.40
CA GLY A 881 -10.35 6.76 -28.82
C GLY A 881 -11.82 6.91 -29.23
N VAL A 882 -12.72 6.16 -28.59
CA VAL A 882 -14.19 6.26 -28.76
C VAL A 882 -14.88 7.17 -27.73
N SER A 883 -14.12 7.89 -26.90
CA SER A 883 -14.61 8.80 -25.85
C SER A 883 -15.54 8.18 -24.78
N ASP A 884 -15.41 6.87 -24.48
CA ASP A 884 -16.24 6.15 -23.51
C ASP A 884 -15.77 6.37 -22.04
N PHE A 885 -15.52 7.63 -21.69
CA PHE A 885 -14.98 8.05 -20.40
C PHE A 885 -15.85 7.67 -19.19
N PRO A 886 -17.20 7.69 -19.24
CA PRO A 886 -18.02 7.26 -18.11
C PRO A 886 -17.82 5.78 -17.80
N TYR A 887 -17.76 4.90 -18.82
CA TYR A 887 -17.48 3.49 -18.59
C TYR A 887 -16.08 3.29 -18.01
N ALA A 888 -15.07 3.96 -18.57
CA ALA A 888 -13.69 3.89 -18.09
C ALA A 888 -13.51 4.39 -16.64
N ALA A 889 -14.41 5.25 -16.15
CA ALA A 889 -14.44 5.68 -14.75
C ALA A 889 -15.09 4.64 -13.83
N TYR A 890 -16.34 4.25 -14.11
CA TYR A 890 -17.09 3.33 -13.24
C TYR A 890 -16.45 1.94 -13.17
N SER A 891 -15.94 1.42 -14.28
CA SER A 891 -15.21 0.15 -14.31
C SER A 891 -13.94 0.20 -13.45
N MET A 892 -13.13 1.25 -13.56
CA MET A 892 -11.90 1.39 -12.77
C MET A 892 -12.17 1.55 -11.28
N MET A 893 -13.23 2.26 -10.89
CA MET A 893 -13.63 2.39 -9.49
C MET A 893 -14.03 1.02 -8.90
N LEU A 894 -14.84 0.24 -9.62
CA LEU A 894 -15.22 -1.11 -9.20
C LEU A 894 -14.01 -2.07 -9.14
N VAL A 895 -13.16 -2.08 -10.17
CA VAL A 895 -11.93 -2.89 -10.22
C VAL A 895 -10.95 -2.50 -9.10
N GLY A 896 -10.79 -1.20 -8.84
CA GLY A 896 -9.94 -0.68 -7.78
C GLY A 896 -10.43 -1.07 -6.39
N ILE A 897 -11.74 -0.99 -6.11
CA ILE A 897 -12.33 -1.42 -4.84
C ILE A 897 -12.10 -2.93 -4.60
N LEU A 898 -12.40 -3.77 -5.60
CA LEU A 898 -12.22 -5.23 -5.50
C LEU A 898 -10.75 -5.62 -5.28
N SER A 899 -9.85 -4.98 -6.03
CA SER A 899 -8.41 -5.24 -5.95
C SER A 899 -7.82 -4.71 -4.65
N SER A 900 -8.31 -3.58 -4.15
CA SER A 900 -7.92 -3.01 -2.85
C SER A 900 -8.38 -3.90 -1.69
N ALA A 901 -9.60 -4.46 -1.75
CA ALA A 901 -10.07 -5.43 -0.77
C ALA A 901 -9.20 -6.70 -0.76
N PHE A 902 -8.83 -7.23 -1.94
CA PHE A 902 -7.89 -8.34 -2.03
C PHE A 902 -6.51 -7.98 -1.46
N LEU A 903 -5.96 -6.82 -1.83
CA LEU A 903 -4.66 -6.30 -1.35
C LEU A 903 -4.64 -6.09 0.17
N TYR A 904 -5.77 -5.77 0.80
CA TYR A 904 -5.85 -5.60 2.25
C TYR A 904 -5.74 -6.94 3.00
N TYR A 905 -6.37 -8.01 2.49
CA TYR A 905 -6.40 -9.31 3.17
C TYR A 905 -5.26 -10.26 2.75
N ALA A 906 -4.92 -10.36 1.47
CA ALA A 906 -4.00 -11.37 0.96
C ALA A 906 -2.57 -11.34 1.57
N PRO A 907 -1.95 -10.18 1.87
CA PRO A 907 -0.63 -10.13 2.48
C PRO A 907 -0.55 -10.76 3.88
N SER A 908 -1.67 -10.83 4.62
CA SER A 908 -1.69 -11.46 5.95
C SER A 908 -1.45 -12.98 5.91
N GLY A 909 -1.70 -13.63 4.77
CA GLY A 909 -1.44 -15.07 4.58
C GLY A 909 -0.32 -15.41 3.59
N PHE A 910 0.02 -14.49 2.68
CA PHE A 910 0.99 -14.74 1.59
C PHE A 910 2.14 -13.71 1.53
N GLY A 911 2.24 -12.79 2.49
CA GLY A 911 3.26 -11.75 2.51
C GLY A 911 3.33 -10.96 1.21
N LEU A 912 4.53 -10.75 0.69
CA LEU A 912 4.77 -9.91 -0.48
C LEU A 912 4.19 -10.51 -1.77
N HIS A 913 4.06 -11.84 -1.83
CA HIS A 913 3.35 -12.51 -2.92
C HIS A 913 1.85 -12.18 -2.91
N GLY A 914 1.25 -11.90 -1.75
CA GLY A 914 -0.11 -11.36 -1.64
C GLY A 914 -0.26 -9.96 -2.25
N VAL A 915 0.77 -9.11 -2.11
CA VAL A 915 0.81 -7.77 -2.71
C VAL A 915 0.94 -7.86 -4.24
N TRP A 916 1.89 -8.66 -4.73
CA TRP A 916 2.13 -8.82 -6.17
C TRP A 916 0.96 -9.52 -6.90
N SER A 917 0.33 -10.52 -6.27
CA SER A 917 -0.89 -11.14 -6.82
C SER A 917 -2.07 -10.16 -6.83
N GLY A 918 -2.19 -9.25 -5.86
CA GLY A 918 -3.20 -8.19 -5.86
C GLY A 918 -2.99 -7.14 -6.98
N LEU A 919 -1.75 -6.75 -7.26
CA LEU A 919 -1.42 -5.89 -8.41
C LEU A 919 -1.66 -6.60 -9.76
N THR A 920 -1.40 -7.91 -9.82
CA THR A 920 -1.70 -8.74 -11.00
C THR A 920 -3.21 -8.86 -11.22
N LEU A 921 -3.98 -9.09 -10.14
CA LEU A 921 -5.43 -9.13 -10.14
C LEU A 921 -6.02 -7.79 -10.61
N PHE A 922 -5.47 -6.66 -10.16
CA PHE A 922 -5.88 -5.34 -10.59
C PHE A 922 -5.77 -5.15 -12.12
N MET A 923 -4.62 -5.49 -12.71
CA MET A 923 -4.46 -5.40 -14.16
C MET A 923 -5.29 -6.44 -14.93
N GLY A 924 -5.42 -7.66 -14.40
CA GLY A 924 -6.27 -8.71 -14.99
C GLY A 924 -7.75 -8.35 -15.01
N LEU A 925 -8.29 -7.82 -13.91
CA LEU A 925 -9.68 -7.35 -13.82
C LEU A 925 -9.92 -6.11 -14.70
N ARG A 926 -8.95 -5.20 -14.79
CA ARG A 926 -9.00 -4.02 -15.69
C ARG A 926 -9.06 -4.44 -17.15
N MET A 927 -8.17 -5.34 -17.57
CA MET A 927 -8.19 -5.96 -18.90
C MET A 927 -9.54 -6.63 -19.18
N LEU A 928 -10.04 -7.45 -18.25
CA LEU A 928 -11.29 -8.18 -18.40
C LEU A 928 -12.51 -7.25 -18.56
N ALA A 929 -12.63 -6.22 -17.70
CA ALA A 929 -13.71 -5.25 -17.80
C ALA A 929 -13.70 -4.54 -19.17
N GLY A 930 -12.53 -4.08 -19.60
CA GLY A 930 -12.35 -3.45 -20.91
C GLY A 930 -12.71 -4.37 -22.08
N LEU A 931 -12.28 -5.65 -22.06
CA LEU A 931 -12.61 -6.62 -23.11
C LEU A 931 -14.12 -6.94 -23.13
N ILE A 932 -14.77 -7.07 -21.97
CA ILE A 932 -16.23 -7.22 -21.86
C ILE A 932 -16.96 -6.04 -22.51
N ARG A 933 -16.44 -4.81 -22.36
CA ARG A 933 -17.02 -3.61 -22.99
C ARG A 933 -16.81 -3.59 -24.51
N LEU A 934 -15.64 -4.01 -25.01
CA LEU A 934 -15.42 -4.19 -26.45
C LEU A 934 -16.37 -5.22 -27.07
N LEU A 935 -16.69 -6.29 -26.35
CA LEU A 935 -17.57 -7.38 -26.79
C LEU A 935 -19.08 -7.10 -26.58
N ASN A 936 -19.44 -5.92 -26.07
CA ASN A 936 -20.84 -5.58 -25.80
C ASN A 936 -21.50 -4.93 -27.03
N LYS A 937 -22.37 -5.70 -27.71
CA LYS A 937 -23.16 -5.25 -28.88
C LYS A 937 -23.97 -3.97 -28.66
N ASN A 938 -24.35 -3.66 -27.42
CA ASN A 938 -25.14 -2.49 -27.07
C ASN A 938 -24.27 -1.29 -26.63
N GLY A 939 -22.94 -1.40 -26.71
CA GLY A 939 -22.00 -0.33 -26.40
C GLY A 939 -21.66 0.56 -27.61
N PRO A 940 -20.71 1.50 -27.47
CA PRO A 940 -20.19 2.28 -28.61
C PRO A 940 -19.54 1.38 -29.68
N TRP A 941 -19.11 0.18 -29.30
CA TRP A 941 -18.48 -0.84 -30.15
C TRP A 941 -19.45 -1.71 -30.98
N TRP A 942 -20.70 -1.29 -31.19
CA TRP A 942 -21.70 -2.01 -31.99
C TRP A 942 -21.17 -2.43 -33.37
N PHE A 943 -20.44 -1.53 -34.05
CA PHE A 943 -19.86 -1.73 -35.39
C PHE A 943 -18.78 -2.82 -35.46
N LEU A 944 -18.21 -3.29 -34.33
CA LEU A 944 -17.32 -4.45 -34.34
C LEU A 944 -18.09 -5.74 -34.68
N HIS A 945 -19.38 -5.80 -34.33
CA HIS A 945 -20.22 -7.00 -34.34
C HIS A 945 -21.20 -7.08 -35.52
N GLU A 946 -21.26 -6.05 -36.36
CA GLU A 946 -22.11 -5.99 -37.54
C GLU A 946 -21.25 -6.19 -38.81
N ASP A 947 -21.76 -6.96 -39.77
CA ASP A 947 -21.08 -7.18 -41.04
C ASP A 947 -21.28 -6.00 -41.98
N LEU A 948 -20.37 -5.02 -41.85
CA LEU A 948 -20.32 -3.76 -42.61
C LEU A 948 -20.30 -3.93 -44.15
N ASN A 949 -20.17 -5.16 -44.66
CA ASN A 949 -20.28 -5.49 -46.07
C ASN A 949 -21.75 -5.58 -46.55
N LEU A 950 -22.73 -5.77 -45.67
CA LEU A 950 -24.15 -5.95 -46.03
C LEU A 950 -24.95 -4.64 -46.04
N THR A 951 -24.49 -3.58 -45.36
CA THR A 951 -25.25 -2.32 -45.17
C THR A 951 -25.28 -1.39 -46.39
N LYS A 952 -24.73 -1.81 -47.54
CA LYS A 952 -24.83 -1.09 -48.84
C LYS A 952 -25.98 -1.54 -49.76
N VAL A 953 -26.77 -2.55 -49.36
CA VAL A 953 -27.87 -3.11 -50.19
C VAL A 953 -29.26 -2.77 -49.59
N GLY A 954 -29.37 -1.67 -48.84
CA GLY A 954 -30.59 -1.34 -48.10
C GLY A 954 -30.64 0.11 -47.62
N ARG A 955 -30.66 1.07 -48.56
CA ARG A 955 -31.01 2.46 -48.30
C ARG A 955 -31.66 3.10 -49.52
#